data_AF-A0AAW9AMM8-F1
#
_entry.id   AF-A0AAW9AMM8-F1
#
_cell.length_a   1.000
_cell.length_b   1.000
_cell.length_c   1.000
_cell.angle_alpha   90.00
_cell.angle_beta   90.00
_cell.angle_gamma   90.00
#
_symmetry.space_group_name_H-M   'P 1'
#
loop_
_entity.id
_entity.type
_entity.pdbx_description
1 polymer ?
#
loop_
_entity_poly.entity_id
_entity_poly.type
_entity_poly.pdbx_seq_one_letter_code
_entity_poly.pdbx_strand_id
1 'polypeptide(L)'
;MVNSTQKSILTNAGKALLARLNADEQALVIDKMVFANIPNRQEFPQPEDGLPSEYIVYQEPIEQRGRLSEHAVIYSSTLRSSVGPFEFNWTGAYCSEHETLVTIDHHTLTPKTVDEAGVAGNTLVRSLVLEYKDAAAITNITVEPESWQYNASKRLVKMDLDVAQSLMDQNGTSWFIEEGFLVTNVDTGKFKVGSGVGYVNGFRVSLDYDRSLTTSLTAANVYIDCVRDGRATGEQFTEYSFVITEGLLQDYVDDQKRQHYVCKLAEIKSSTHTVDLRPKSKLEVGTGEFYAIDGVHVEKAQGVSFDLSVDNRDTIYSLKQRLYVPLGVKIRCNFLPDDDVRQIYGEGEILTRDIWGNEHKFDLYRATHGPRFTPSNRLNMGMRLGTNITVGVIGDSITDGADASGWSANPIDGSGNLRSSNYDHNKNGGVGSWFRIFIDNLNTISAQNAVLGFNASSSGKKLMDGWSYRNFDYGFFQNHAYQNRAPDVLFVAMGVNDNGMIADNDDFDTYWEQFDKLIRKAWGYGTTVGFVSVTNTIKSWSYLEGAIKRSLDQQYRTVEVFDLAKYLEKFRTSGFETSFDLWYDVSNVYDITHPNDVGHRFLGGAMTKEVLGSQIASVQDGVNIIPQTNNDTLVRGYPSGNDYDPVLENVSGGYLDEFKGLSYVAPNENVSCWYFLWCEDDDLSLVCMEPKANTYNGSGRAHSLKVMLNDFQSDETTYTVASTGLNSISSYMTTKISKLGYGLNLVRVIYDGQPSKVYLPIMMIRKNESLAVIPTVRRRFSSTLKPISLFGSQRDFLNRRFQPTDARDELPDAVDGKTYPVAGYVKVQTPNKCGVAVFAKEQTNEGLKVIRKDSATISLKRLNDTLIEDIVLNVSNDWAVQWTAQPNKQGQITVVGTDGTSITRTIDDLSGGACLFVNESTTQETCIVFGGALQID
;
A
#
# COMPACT_ATOMS: atom_id res chain seq x y z
N MET A 1 32.99 -11.55 38.80
CA MET A 1 32.09 -10.49 39.29
C MET A 1 32.29 -9.28 38.42
N VAL A 2 31.26 -8.89 37.66
CA VAL A 2 31.30 -7.71 36.79
C VAL A 2 30.69 -6.58 37.62
N ASN A 3 31.51 -5.66 38.12
CA ASN A 3 30.99 -4.50 38.86
C ASN A 3 30.23 -3.60 37.88
N SER A 4 28.89 -3.54 38.01
CA SER A 4 28.06 -2.59 37.27
C SER A 4 28.32 -1.15 37.75
N THR A 5 28.32 -0.19 36.83
CA THR A 5 28.31 1.26 37.13
C THR A 5 26.92 1.88 36.91
N GLN A 6 25.90 1.05 36.65
CA GLN A 6 24.53 1.49 36.43
C GLN A 6 23.73 1.34 37.71
N LYS A 7 22.96 2.38 38.06
CA LYS A 7 22.10 2.38 39.26
C LYS A 7 20.85 1.51 39.13
N SER A 8 20.46 1.15 37.90
CA SER A 8 19.37 0.22 37.62
C SER A 8 19.89 -0.94 36.76
N ILE A 9 19.58 -2.19 37.12
CA ILE A 9 20.01 -3.38 36.37
C ILE A 9 18.94 -4.49 36.35
N LEU A 10 19.05 -5.37 35.36
CA LEU A 10 18.34 -6.66 35.29
C LEU A 10 19.16 -7.75 36.01
N THR A 11 18.54 -8.45 36.98
CA THR A 11 19.20 -9.50 37.78
C THR A 11 19.45 -10.78 36.97
N ASN A 12 20.36 -11.64 37.43
CA ASN A 12 20.61 -12.95 36.82
C ASN A 12 19.38 -13.86 36.94
N ALA A 13 18.66 -13.81 38.06
CA ALA A 13 17.42 -14.55 38.25
C ALA A 13 16.32 -14.05 37.28
N GLY A 14 16.21 -12.74 37.10
CA GLY A 14 15.31 -12.11 36.12
C GLY A 14 15.65 -12.49 34.68
N LYS A 15 16.94 -12.48 34.30
CA LYS A 15 17.40 -12.94 32.97
C LYS A 15 17.05 -14.39 32.73
N ALA A 16 17.31 -15.28 33.70
CA ALA A 16 17.01 -16.70 33.58
C ALA A 16 15.50 -16.94 33.45
N LEU A 17 14.69 -16.20 34.22
CA LEU A 17 13.23 -16.27 34.13
C LEU A 17 12.73 -15.80 32.76
N LEU A 18 13.21 -14.66 32.27
CA LEU A 18 12.87 -14.14 30.93
C LEU A 18 13.24 -15.11 29.82
N ALA A 19 14.43 -15.71 29.88
CA ALA A 19 14.87 -16.70 28.89
C ALA A 19 13.99 -17.96 28.90
N ARG A 20 13.61 -18.45 30.10
CA ARG A 20 12.72 -19.61 30.25
C ARG A 20 11.32 -19.32 29.72
N LEU A 21 10.69 -18.23 30.16
CA LEU A 21 9.33 -17.88 29.74
C LEU A 21 9.24 -17.60 28.24
N ASN A 22 10.29 -17.03 27.65
CA ASN A 22 10.38 -16.87 26.21
C ASN A 22 10.46 -18.21 25.45
N ALA A 23 11.15 -19.22 26.01
CA ALA A 23 11.20 -20.56 25.43
C ALA A 23 9.87 -21.33 25.59
N ASP A 24 9.16 -21.09 26.68
CA ASP A 24 7.87 -21.71 26.99
C ASP A 24 6.66 -20.97 26.38
N GLU A 25 6.90 -19.89 25.62
CA GLU A 25 5.87 -18.99 25.04
C GLU A 25 4.87 -18.44 26.07
N GLN A 26 5.35 -18.17 27.30
CA GLN A 26 4.55 -17.62 28.40
C GLN A 26 4.89 -16.16 28.68
N ALA A 27 3.88 -15.37 29.05
CA ALA A 27 4.08 -13.95 29.34
C ALA A 27 4.65 -13.74 30.75
N LEU A 28 5.70 -12.92 30.89
CA LEU A 28 6.19 -12.47 32.19
C LEU A 28 5.26 -11.42 32.78
N VAL A 29 4.65 -11.73 33.93
CA VAL A 29 3.84 -10.77 34.69
C VAL A 29 4.60 -10.25 35.91
N ILE A 30 5.02 -8.99 35.86
CA ILE A 30 5.52 -8.27 37.04
C ILE A 30 4.33 -7.59 37.72
N ASP A 31 4.08 -7.95 38.98
CA ASP A 31 2.88 -7.56 39.71
C ASP A 31 3.16 -6.63 40.90
N LYS A 32 4.39 -6.60 41.42
CA LYS A 32 4.74 -5.78 42.60
C LYS A 32 6.01 -4.94 42.41
N MET A 33 5.99 -3.75 43.01
CA MET A 33 7.16 -2.92 43.27
C MET A 33 7.51 -2.99 44.76
N VAL A 34 8.74 -3.37 45.07
CA VAL A 34 9.24 -3.57 46.43
C VAL A 34 10.19 -2.43 46.79
N PHE A 35 10.03 -1.86 47.98
CA PHE A 35 10.85 -0.78 48.51
C PHE A 35 11.61 -1.25 49.74
N ALA A 36 12.91 -1.01 49.81
CA ALA A 36 13.76 -1.43 50.92
C ALA A 36 14.74 -0.33 51.37
N ASN A 37 15.12 -0.39 52.65
CA ASN A 37 16.14 0.46 53.24
C ASN A 37 17.33 -0.38 53.68
N ILE A 38 18.30 -0.54 52.78
CA ILE A 38 19.46 -1.39 53.03
C ILE A 38 20.57 -0.55 53.70
N PRO A 39 20.98 -0.86 54.94
CA PRO A 39 22.08 -0.17 55.60
C PRO A 39 23.43 -0.49 54.93
N ASN A 40 24.31 0.50 54.83
CA ASN A 40 25.66 0.35 54.24
C ASN A 40 25.70 -0.30 52.84
N ARG A 41 24.64 -0.08 52.03
CA ARG A 41 24.52 -0.63 50.68
C ARG A 41 25.62 -0.07 49.76
N GLN A 42 26.11 -0.90 48.85
CA GLN A 42 26.97 -0.47 47.75
C GLN A 42 26.25 0.55 46.84
N GLU A 43 27.03 1.40 46.16
CA GLU A 43 26.47 2.45 45.29
C GLU A 43 25.71 1.87 44.10
N PHE A 44 26.17 0.74 43.54
CA PHE A 44 25.59 0.08 42.38
C PHE A 44 25.13 -1.33 42.72
N PRO A 45 23.97 -1.78 42.19
CA PRO A 45 23.49 -3.15 42.33
C PRO A 45 24.39 -4.15 41.59
N GLN A 46 24.44 -5.39 42.07
CA GLN A 46 25.10 -6.51 41.41
C GLN A 46 24.07 -7.46 40.76
N PRO A 47 24.36 -8.07 39.58
CA PRO A 47 23.40 -8.96 38.92
C PRO A 47 22.94 -10.16 39.77
N GLU A 48 23.76 -10.61 40.70
CA GLU A 48 23.47 -11.66 41.69
C GLU A 48 22.61 -11.22 42.89
N ASP A 49 22.28 -9.92 43.00
CA ASP A 49 21.48 -9.40 44.11
C ASP A 49 20.07 -10.02 44.13
N GLY A 50 19.69 -10.52 45.31
CA GLY A 50 18.38 -11.09 45.60
C GLY A 50 17.44 -10.10 46.30
N LEU A 51 16.22 -10.56 46.60
CA LEU A 51 15.25 -9.78 47.34
C LEU A 51 15.74 -9.55 48.80
N PRO A 52 15.88 -8.29 49.26
CA PRO A 52 16.42 -7.98 50.58
C PRO A 52 15.33 -8.12 51.67
N SER A 53 14.81 -9.33 51.88
CA SER A 53 13.59 -9.60 52.67
C SER A 53 13.57 -8.98 54.07
N GLU A 54 14.72 -8.86 54.75
CA GLU A 54 14.82 -8.28 56.11
C GLU A 54 14.76 -6.74 56.12
N TYR A 55 14.97 -6.09 54.98
CA TYR A 55 15.06 -4.63 54.84
C TYR A 55 13.91 -4.03 54.02
N ILE A 56 12.93 -4.85 53.61
CA ILE A 56 11.74 -4.38 52.91
C ILE A 56 10.92 -3.51 53.86
N VAL A 57 10.71 -2.25 53.47
CA VAL A 57 9.90 -1.30 54.23
C VAL A 57 8.47 -1.22 53.72
N TYR A 58 8.25 -1.48 52.43
CA TYR A 58 6.93 -1.40 51.81
C TYR A 58 6.86 -2.13 50.46
N GLN A 59 5.65 -2.53 50.05
CA GLN A 59 5.37 -3.13 48.74
C GLN A 59 4.08 -2.54 48.17
N GLU A 60 4.08 -2.20 46.90
CA GLU A 60 2.91 -1.65 46.19
C GLU A 60 2.67 -2.47 44.90
N PRO A 61 1.42 -2.79 44.53
CA PRO A 61 1.12 -3.30 43.20
C PRO A 61 1.59 -2.35 42.08
N ILE A 62 1.91 -2.92 40.94
CA ILE A 62 2.15 -2.16 39.71
C ILE A 62 0.83 -1.57 39.22
N GLU A 63 0.72 -0.23 39.22
CA GLU A 63 -0.49 0.48 38.80
C GLU A 63 -0.52 0.69 37.28
N GLN A 64 0.64 0.97 36.67
CA GLN A 64 0.73 1.26 35.25
C GLN A 64 1.96 0.62 34.60
N ARG A 65 1.82 0.34 33.29
CA ARG A 65 2.81 -0.31 32.45
C ARG A 65 2.85 0.38 31.10
N GLY A 66 4.03 0.54 30.51
CA GLY A 66 4.18 1.18 29.20
C GLY A 66 5.33 0.60 28.39
N ARG A 67 5.19 0.62 27.06
CA ARG A 67 6.20 0.16 26.11
C ARG A 67 7.10 1.31 25.66
N LEU A 68 8.35 1.35 26.11
CA LEU A 68 9.32 2.36 25.68
C LEU A 68 9.92 2.04 24.30
N SER A 69 10.13 0.75 24.01
CA SER A 69 10.58 0.24 22.71
C SER A 69 10.20 -1.24 22.57
N GLU A 70 10.65 -1.91 21.50
CA GLU A 70 10.55 -3.38 21.39
C GLU A 70 11.31 -4.12 22.49
N HIS A 71 12.41 -3.53 22.99
CA HIS A 71 13.32 -4.16 23.94
C HIS A 71 13.29 -3.52 25.34
N ALA A 72 12.38 -2.58 25.59
CA ALA A 72 12.27 -1.90 26.88
C ALA A 72 10.82 -1.61 27.26
N VAL A 73 10.45 -1.95 28.49
CA VAL A 73 9.14 -1.65 29.09
C VAL A 73 9.33 -0.97 30.44
N ILE A 74 8.38 -0.11 30.82
CA ILE A 74 8.40 0.64 32.08
C ILE A 74 7.22 0.23 32.96
N TYR A 75 7.49 0.13 34.26
CA TYR A 75 6.52 -0.21 35.31
C TYR A 75 6.45 0.93 36.31
N SER A 76 5.26 1.38 36.68
CA SER A 76 5.08 2.51 37.61
C SER A 76 4.08 2.21 38.73
N SER A 77 4.37 2.74 39.92
CA SER A 77 3.49 2.68 41.11
C SER A 77 3.50 4.01 41.86
N THR A 78 2.35 4.41 42.41
CA THR A 78 2.18 5.64 43.19
C THR A 78 2.13 5.37 44.69
N LEU A 79 3.14 5.83 45.43
CA LEU A 79 3.13 5.91 46.88
C LEU A 79 2.37 7.16 47.32
N ARG A 80 1.07 7.01 47.63
CA ARG A 80 0.16 8.09 48.04
C ARG A 80 0.54 8.69 49.41
N SER A 81 0.07 9.90 49.72
CA SER A 81 0.35 10.58 51.00
C SER A 81 -0.20 9.86 52.25
N SER A 82 -1.05 8.85 52.06
CA SER A 82 -1.55 7.96 53.12
C SER A 82 -0.60 6.81 53.50
N VAL A 83 0.51 6.64 52.79
CA VAL A 83 1.46 5.52 52.96
C VAL A 83 2.74 6.06 53.60
N GLY A 84 3.28 5.38 54.62
CA GLY A 84 4.47 5.81 55.37
C GLY A 84 4.19 6.03 56.85
N PRO A 85 5.14 6.61 57.63
CA PRO A 85 6.43 7.11 57.19
C PRO A 85 7.51 6.01 57.13
N PHE A 86 8.40 6.09 56.16
CA PHE A 86 9.62 5.27 56.08
C PHE A 86 10.65 5.94 55.18
N GLU A 87 11.87 5.45 55.19
CA GLU A 87 12.89 5.82 54.22
C GLU A 87 13.23 4.59 53.39
N PHE A 88 13.60 4.78 52.14
CA PHE A 88 14.04 3.70 51.27
C PHE A 88 15.13 4.21 50.34
N ASN A 89 16.09 3.35 50.04
CA ASN A 89 17.14 3.63 49.08
C ASN A 89 17.08 2.67 47.89
N TRP A 90 16.33 1.57 47.99
CA TRP A 90 16.30 0.46 47.06
C TRP A 90 14.87 0.23 46.54
N THR A 91 14.72 0.03 45.23
CA THR A 91 13.45 -0.37 44.61
C THR A 91 13.67 -1.59 43.73
N GLY A 92 12.75 -2.56 43.73
CA GLY A 92 12.82 -3.72 42.85
C GLY A 92 11.47 -4.06 42.24
N ALA A 93 11.47 -4.60 41.02
CA ALA A 93 10.27 -5.14 40.38
C ALA A 93 10.21 -6.65 40.55
N TYR A 94 9.12 -7.16 41.13
CA TYR A 94 8.98 -8.53 41.57
C TYR A 94 7.85 -9.23 40.82
N CYS A 95 8.09 -10.49 40.45
CA CYS A 95 7.11 -11.39 39.87
C CYS A 95 6.71 -12.41 40.93
N SER A 96 5.51 -12.25 41.51
CA SER A 96 5.02 -13.14 42.57
C SER A 96 4.77 -14.57 42.09
N GLU A 97 4.37 -14.77 40.82
CA GLU A 97 4.08 -16.09 40.25
C GLU A 97 5.30 -17.02 40.25
N HIS A 98 6.49 -16.47 40.02
CA HIS A 98 7.75 -17.22 39.95
C HIS A 98 8.71 -16.91 41.09
N GLU A 99 8.23 -16.18 42.12
CA GLU A 99 9.02 -15.76 43.28
C GLU A 99 10.38 -15.12 42.91
N THR A 100 10.38 -14.30 41.85
CA THR A 100 11.62 -13.81 41.22
C THR A 100 11.69 -12.28 41.21
N LEU A 101 12.82 -11.75 41.69
CA LEU A 101 13.20 -10.35 41.53
C LEU A 101 13.79 -10.12 40.14
N VAL A 102 13.17 -9.26 39.34
CA VAL A 102 13.52 -9.09 37.92
C VAL A 102 14.49 -7.93 37.71
N THR A 103 14.12 -6.71 38.13
CA THR A 103 14.94 -5.51 37.95
C THR A 103 15.10 -4.77 39.28
N ILE A 104 16.25 -4.12 39.48
CA ILE A 104 16.64 -3.43 40.70
C ILE A 104 17.06 -2.01 40.36
N ASP A 105 16.69 -1.04 41.19
CA ASP A 105 17.20 0.34 41.19
C ASP A 105 17.74 0.76 42.57
N HIS A 106 18.98 1.26 42.57
CA HIS A 106 19.65 1.89 43.71
C HIS A 106 19.63 3.41 43.56
N HIS A 107 18.86 4.08 44.39
CA HIS A 107 18.79 5.54 44.45
C HIS A 107 19.27 6.05 45.81
N THR A 108 19.35 7.37 45.94
CA THR A 108 19.67 8.03 47.21
C THR A 108 18.54 7.80 48.21
N LEU A 109 18.88 7.72 49.50
CA LEU A 109 17.91 7.55 50.58
C LEU A 109 16.80 8.60 50.45
N THR A 110 15.58 8.14 50.21
CA THR A 110 14.41 8.99 49.96
C THR A 110 13.43 8.86 51.11
N PRO A 111 13.05 9.97 51.76
CA PRO A 111 12.03 9.97 52.81
C PRO A 111 10.62 9.92 52.22
N LYS A 112 9.80 9.02 52.76
CA LYS A 112 8.36 8.94 52.53
C LYS A 112 7.65 9.46 53.78
N THR A 113 6.90 10.55 53.65
CA THR A 113 6.16 11.19 54.74
C THR A 113 4.65 10.96 54.57
N VAL A 114 3.95 10.81 55.68
CA VAL A 114 2.49 10.60 55.73
C VAL A 114 1.79 11.92 56.09
N ASP A 115 0.53 12.07 55.67
CA ASP A 115 -0.31 13.20 56.09
C ASP A 115 -0.51 13.22 57.62
N GLU A 116 -0.19 14.36 58.24
CA GLU A 116 -0.42 14.64 59.66
C GLU A 116 -1.23 15.94 59.82
N ALA A 117 -1.81 16.17 61.01
CA ALA A 117 -2.64 17.36 61.26
C ALA A 117 -1.84 18.67 61.06
N GLY A 118 -2.08 19.34 59.93
CA GLY A 118 -1.40 20.59 59.55
C GLY A 118 -0.14 20.42 58.70
N VAL A 119 0.28 19.20 58.37
CA VAL A 119 1.46 18.91 57.54
C VAL A 119 1.07 17.93 56.43
N ALA A 120 1.12 18.37 55.18
CA ALA A 120 0.86 17.50 54.02
C ALA A 120 2.03 16.52 53.80
N GLY A 121 1.72 15.23 53.73
CA GLY A 121 2.64 14.17 53.34
C GLY A 121 2.98 14.25 51.85
N ASN A 122 4.12 13.67 51.46
CA ASN A 122 4.50 13.64 50.05
C ASN A 122 3.76 12.53 49.29
N THR A 123 3.52 12.70 47.99
CA THR A 123 3.12 11.61 47.10
C THR A 123 4.26 11.36 46.13
N LEU A 124 4.73 10.11 46.02
CA LEU A 124 5.88 9.76 45.19
C LEU A 124 5.43 8.78 44.11
N VAL A 125 5.76 9.08 42.87
CA VAL A 125 5.59 8.16 41.76
C VAL A 125 6.94 7.53 41.45
N ARG A 126 6.99 6.20 41.37
CA ARG A 126 8.22 5.44 41.13
C ARG A 126 8.06 4.59 39.89
N SER A 127 9.06 4.66 39.02
CA SER A 127 9.08 3.95 37.75
C SER A 127 10.38 3.15 37.60
N LEU A 128 10.27 1.92 37.11
CA LEU A 128 11.38 1.01 36.82
C LEU A 128 11.34 0.57 35.37
N VAL A 129 12.48 0.61 34.69
CA VAL A 129 12.62 0.13 33.31
C VAL A 129 13.18 -1.29 33.32
N LEU A 130 12.55 -2.17 32.55
CA LEU A 130 13.04 -3.48 32.21
C LEU A 130 13.55 -3.45 30.76
N GLU A 131 14.86 -3.60 30.59
CA GLU A 131 15.51 -3.71 29.29
C GLU A 131 15.94 -5.16 29.03
N TYR A 132 15.37 -5.77 27.99
CA TYR A 132 15.70 -7.13 27.55
C TYR A 132 15.28 -7.32 26.09
N LYS A 133 15.95 -8.23 25.37
CA LYS A 133 15.56 -8.55 23.99
C LYS A 133 14.09 -8.97 23.95
N ASP A 134 13.32 -8.34 23.08
CA ASP A 134 11.88 -8.57 22.90
C ASP A 134 11.04 -8.44 24.19
N ALA A 135 11.48 -7.58 25.13
CA ALA A 135 10.80 -7.38 26.43
C ALA A 135 9.31 -7.04 26.29
N ALA A 136 8.93 -6.26 25.26
CA ALA A 136 7.53 -5.92 25.01
C ALA A 136 6.68 -7.14 24.65
N ALA A 137 7.23 -8.05 23.85
CA ALA A 137 6.57 -9.30 23.44
C ALA A 137 6.46 -10.27 24.63
N ILE A 138 7.57 -10.49 25.35
CA ILE A 138 7.61 -11.41 26.49
C ILE A 138 6.71 -10.95 27.64
N THR A 139 6.50 -9.63 27.83
CA THR A 139 5.61 -9.11 28.88
C THR A 139 4.19 -8.82 28.40
N ASN A 140 3.94 -8.98 27.09
CA ASN A 140 2.69 -8.62 26.41
C ASN A 140 2.22 -7.17 26.69
N ILE A 141 3.17 -6.22 26.78
CA ILE A 141 2.88 -4.79 27.00
C ILE A 141 2.94 -4.06 25.67
N THR A 142 1.78 -3.64 25.18
CA THR A 142 1.62 -2.95 23.88
C THR A 142 1.26 -1.47 24.00
N VAL A 143 0.83 -1.02 25.20
CA VAL A 143 0.39 0.34 25.47
C VAL A 143 1.59 1.28 25.59
N GLU A 144 1.54 2.47 24.98
CA GLU A 144 2.58 3.49 25.11
C GLU A 144 2.64 4.04 26.54
N PRO A 145 3.83 4.41 27.05
CA PRO A 145 3.97 5.00 28.36
C PRO A 145 3.37 6.41 28.39
N GLU A 146 2.77 6.76 29.52
CA GLU A 146 2.30 8.11 29.77
C GLU A 146 3.49 9.08 29.87
N SER A 147 3.28 10.34 29.46
CA SER A 147 4.36 11.35 29.35
C SER A 147 5.14 11.61 30.65
N TRP A 148 4.55 11.34 31.82
CA TRP A 148 5.21 11.48 33.12
C TRP A 148 6.04 10.25 33.53
N GLN A 149 5.80 9.08 32.92
CA GLN A 149 6.46 7.83 33.32
C GLN A 149 7.95 7.83 32.96
N TYR A 150 8.33 8.57 31.91
CA TYR A 150 9.70 8.60 31.40
C TYR A 150 10.18 10.03 31.17
N ASN A 151 11.34 10.36 31.73
CA ASN A 151 11.98 11.65 31.50
C ASN A 151 12.72 11.65 30.15
N ALA A 152 12.04 12.12 29.10
CA ALA A 152 12.59 12.20 27.74
C ALA A 152 13.70 13.26 27.56
N SER A 153 13.94 14.14 28.55
CA SER A 153 14.85 15.29 28.39
C SER A 153 16.27 14.88 28.01
N LYS A 154 16.80 13.81 28.61
CA LYS A 154 18.16 13.32 28.27
C LYS A 154 18.24 12.79 26.84
N ARG A 155 17.18 12.15 26.34
CA ARG A 155 17.11 11.65 24.96
C ARG A 155 17.00 12.80 23.98
N LEU A 156 16.21 13.82 24.28
CA LEU A 156 16.08 15.02 23.45
C LEU A 156 17.39 15.80 23.38
N VAL A 157 18.10 15.98 24.51
CA VAL A 157 19.43 16.59 24.53
C VAL A 157 20.42 15.76 23.69
N LYS A 158 20.40 14.43 23.82
CA LYS A 158 21.25 13.56 23.00
C LYS A 158 20.91 13.67 21.51
N MET A 159 19.63 13.71 21.14
CA MET A 159 19.22 13.88 19.74
C MET A 159 19.69 15.23 19.17
N ASP A 160 19.58 16.32 19.93
CA ASP A 160 20.06 17.64 19.50
C ASP A 160 21.60 17.64 19.33
N LEU A 161 22.32 16.97 20.24
CA LEU A 161 23.78 16.79 20.15
C LEU A 161 24.20 15.87 19.01
N ASP A 162 23.49 14.78 18.74
CA ASP A 162 23.77 13.85 17.64
C ASP A 162 23.53 14.55 16.29
N VAL A 163 22.51 15.41 16.19
CA VAL A 163 22.28 16.28 15.01
C VAL A 163 23.40 17.31 14.86
N ALA A 164 23.78 18.00 15.94
CA ALA A 164 24.90 18.94 15.92
C ALA A 164 26.21 18.24 15.52
N GLN A 165 26.47 17.05 16.05
CA GLN A 165 27.64 16.24 15.69
C GLN A 165 27.61 15.83 14.22
N SER A 166 26.47 15.38 13.70
CA SER A 166 26.33 15.05 12.28
C SER A 166 26.62 16.25 11.37
N LEU A 167 26.14 17.44 11.73
CA LEU A 167 26.43 18.67 11.01
C LEU A 167 27.91 19.06 11.10
N MET A 168 28.55 18.83 12.25
CA MET A 168 29.99 19.05 12.43
C MET A 168 30.85 18.06 11.64
N ASP A 169 30.45 16.79 11.57
CA ASP A 169 31.15 15.76 10.83
C ASP A 169 31.13 16.05 9.32
N GLN A 170 30.00 16.59 8.82
CA GLN A 170 29.84 16.96 7.41
C GLN A 170 30.61 18.24 7.04
N ASN A 171 30.42 19.32 7.79
CA ASN A 171 30.84 20.66 7.37
C ASN A 171 31.95 21.27 8.25
N GLY A 172 32.40 20.57 9.28
CA GLY A 172 33.33 21.10 10.29
C GLY A 172 32.62 21.74 11.48
N THR A 173 33.37 21.98 12.56
CA THR A 173 32.85 22.40 13.87
C THR A 173 31.99 23.67 13.80
N SER A 174 32.42 24.68 13.06
CA SER A 174 31.63 25.89 12.78
C SER A 174 31.80 26.26 11.32
N TRP A 175 30.77 26.82 10.69
CA TRP A 175 30.78 27.21 9.28
C TRP A 175 29.69 28.24 8.98
N PHE A 176 29.88 29.04 7.93
CA PHE A 176 28.97 30.13 7.57
C PHE A 176 28.61 30.05 6.09
N ILE A 177 27.34 30.32 5.76
CA ILE A 177 26.83 30.24 4.38
C ILE A 177 27.10 31.56 3.66
N GLU A 178 27.83 31.50 2.54
CA GLU A 178 28.13 32.65 1.67
C GLU A 178 28.66 33.86 2.48
N GLU A 179 28.03 35.02 2.30
CA GLU A 179 28.37 36.29 2.96
C GLU A 179 27.76 36.41 4.38
N GLY A 180 27.06 35.38 4.85
CA GLY A 180 26.44 35.35 6.17
C GLY A 180 27.48 35.51 7.28
N PHE A 181 27.24 36.47 8.18
CA PHE A 181 28.14 36.83 9.27
C PHE A 181 29.51 37.40 8.85
N LEU A 182 29.71 37.77 7.57
CA LEU A 182 30.94 38.44 7.13
C LEU A 182 31.09 39.80 7.81
N VAL A 183 32.27 40.09 8.36
CA VAL A 183 32.59 41.38 8.99
C VAL A 183 33.27 42.32 8.00
N THR A 184 32.57 43.38 7.61
CA THR A 184 33.06 44.41 6.68
C THR A 184 33.25 45.75 7.39
N ASN A 185 34.28 46.51 7.02
CA ASN A 185 34.45 47.88 7.49
C ASN A 185 33.51 48.82 6.71
N VAL A 186 32.83 49.71 7.42
CA VAL A 186 31.90 50.70 6.82
C VAL A 186 32.47 52.12 6.94
N ASP A 187 33.14 52.42 8.06
CA ASP A 187 33.77 53.71 8.34
C ASP A 187 34.84 53.51 9.44
N THR A 188 35.61 54.56 9.76
CA THR A 188 36.66 54.52 10.78
C THR A 188 36.09 54.06 12.13
N GLY A 189 36.50 52.88 12.60
CA GLY A 189 36.03 52.29 13.87
C GLY A 189 34.60 51.72 13.84
N LYS A 190 33.95 51.66 12.67
CA LYS A 190 32.61 51.11 12.47
C LYS A 190 32.63 49.94 11.48
N PHE A 191 32.07 48.82 11.90
CA PHE A 191 32.02 47.57 11.15
C PHE A 191 30.56 47.09 11.02
N LYS A 192 30.32 46.20 10.06
CA LYS A 192 29.02 45.57 9.82
C LYS A 192 29.21 44.07 9.73
N VAL A 193 28.37 43.33 10.45
CA VAL A 193 28.21 41.88 10.29
C VAL A 193 27.07 41.65 9.31
N GLY A 194 27.34 40.96 8.20
CA GLY A 194 26.36 40.66 7.15
C GLY A 194 25.21 39.76 7.64
N SER A 195 23.98 40.09 7.27
CA SER A 195 22.83 39.20 7.47
C SER A 195 23.04 37.84 6.80
N GLY A 196 22.54 36.76 7.39
CA GLY A 196 22.63 35.43 6.81
C GLY A 196 22.59 34.32 7.85
N VAL A 197 23.06 33.14 7.46
CA VAL A 197 22.97 31.91 8.27
C VAL A 197 24.36 31.36 8.51
N GLY A 198 24.59 30.87 9.73
CA GLY A 198 25.80 30.16 10.11
C GLY A 198 25.50 29.04 11.08
N TYR A 199 26.52 28.25 11.37
CA TYR A 199 26.48 27.16 12.34
C TYR A 199 27.71 27.29 13.25
N VAL A 200 27.47 27.31 14.56
CA VAL A 200 28.52 27.38 15.58
C VAL A 200 28.43 26.14 16.44
N ASN A 201 29.49 25.32 16.43
CA ASN A 201 29.52 24.01 17.07
C ASN A 201 28.33 23.10 16.68
N GLY A 202 27.98 23.11 15.38
CA GLY A 202 26.83 22.38 14.84
C GLY A 202 25.44 23.04 15.05
N PHE A 203 25.34 24.10 15.85
CA PHE A 203 24.07 24.78 16.11
C PHE A 203 23.81 25.94 15.14
N ARG A 204 22.63 25.94 14.50
CA ARG A 204 22.24 26.97 13.54
C ARG A 204 22.03 28.32 14.22
N VAL A 205 22.56 29.37 13.60
CA VAL A 205 22.36 30.79 13.91
C VAL A 205 21.87 31.54 12.68
N SER A 206 20.93 32.46 12.86
CA SER A 206 20.34 33.27 11.79
C SER A 206 20.35 34.74 12.19
N LEU A 207 20.88 35.60 11.32
CA LEU A 207 20.89 37.04 11.47
C LEU A 207 20.07 37.67 10.34
N ASP A 208 18.89 38.18 10.68
CA ASP A 208 17.91 38.62 9.68
C ASP A 208 18.28 39.95 9.01
N TYR A 209 19.05 40.79 9.69
CA TYR A 209 19.49 42.09 9.19
C TYR A 209 20.93 42.35 9.57
N ASP A 210 21.63 43.10 8.72
CA ASP A 210 22.99 43.54 8.99
C ASP A 210 23.12 44.18 10.38
N ARG A 211 24.10 43.73 11.17
CA ARG A 211 24.35 44.28 12.51
C ARG A 211 25.57 45.20 12.51
N SER A 212 25.38 46.44 12.92
CA SER A 212 26.50 47.37 13.13
C SER A 212 27.26 47.09 14.42
N LEU A 213 28.59 47.11 14.32
CA LEU A 213 29.53 47.00 15.42
C LEU A 213 30.38 48.27 15.48
N THR A 214 30.62 48.82 16.67
CA THR A 214 31.49 49.99 16.88
C THR A 214 32.53 49.65 17.93
N THR A 215 33.78 50.01 17.70
CA THR A 215 34.86 49.82 18.67
C THR A 215 35.87 50.95 18.58
N SER A 216 36.45 51.33 19.73
CA SER A 216 37.60 52.24 19.79
C SER A 216 38.95 51.52 19.67
N LEU A 217 38.94 50.18 19.62
CA LEU A 217 40.15 49.37 19.51
C LEU A 217 40.69 49.40 18.08
N THR A 218 41.99 49.64 17.94
CA THR A 218 42.68 49.66 16.63
C THR A 218 43.16 48.27 16.20
N ALA A 219 43.27 47.33 17.14
CA ALA A 219 43.56 45.93 16.88
C ALA A 219 42.71 45.05 17.83
N ALA A 220 41.81 44.23 17.28
CA ALA A 220 40.89 43.40 18.08
C ALA A 220 40.34 42.22 17.28
N ASN A 221 39.77 41.25 17.97
CA ASN A 221 39.11 40.09 17.40
C ASN A 221 37.59 40.21 17.53
N VAL A 222 36.85 39.84 16.49
CA VAL A 222 35.39 39.78 16.50
C VAL A 222 34.96 38.31 16.60
N TYR A 223 34.22 37.98 17.64
CA TYR A 223 33.67 36.64 17.90
C TYR A 223 32.14 36.67 17.85
N ILE A 224 31.55 35.54 17.45
CA ILE A 224 30.17 35.21 17.79
C ILE A 224 30.20 34.27 19.00
N ASP A 225 29.40 34.58 20.01
CA ASP A 225 29.20 33.78 21.22
C ASP A 225 27.77 33.23 21.21
N CYS A 226 27.65 31.91 21.15
CA CYS A 226 26.38 31.19 20.97
C CYS A 226 26.07 30.32 22.19
N VAL A 227 24.82 30.38 22.64
CA VAL A 227 24.28 29.48 23.67
C VAL A 227 23.00 28.83 23.18
N ARG A 228 22.90 27.51 23.37
CA ARG A 228 21.72 26.72 22.99
C ARG A 228 20.70 26.77 24.12
N ASP A 229 19.47 27.17 23.82
CA ASP A 229 18.38 27.27 24.80
C ASP A 229 17.05 26.79 24.19
N GLY A 230 16.07 26.51 25.06
CA GLY A 230 14.78 25.97 24.68
C GLY A 230 13.61 26.68 25.36
N ARG A 231 12.51 26.83 24.64
CA ARG A 231 11.26 27.36 25.21
C ARG A 231 10.45 26.24 25.88
N ALA A 232 9.58 26.63 26.81
CA ALA A 232 8.62 25.72 27.45
C ALA A 232 7.69 24.99 26.46
N THR A 233 7.57 25.48 25.23
CA THR A 233 6.79 24.88 24.13
C THR A 233 7.56 23.80 23.36
N GLY A 234 8.82 23.53 23.69
CA GLY A 234 9.68 22.54 23.02
C GLY A 234 10.50 23.07 21.85
N GLU A 235 10.34 24.36 21.47
CA GLU A 235 11.17 25.02 20.46
C GLU A 235 12.60 25.22 20.99
N GLN A 236 13.60 24.68 20.28
CA GLN A 236 15.03 24.87 20.57
C GLN A 236 15.60 25.96 19.66
N PHE A 237 16.30 26.94 20.23
CA PHE A 237 16.90 28.06 19.52
C PHE A 237 18.32 28.33 20.02
N THR A 238 19.10 29.03 19.20
CA THR A 238 20.47 29.40 19.54
C THR A 238 20.50 30.91 19.73
N GLU A 239 20.67 31.35 20.98
CA GLU A 239 20.96 32.75 21.26
C GLU A 239 22.39 33.06 20.88
N TYR A 240 22.63 34.26 20.38
CA TYR A 240 23.98 34.69 20.04
C TYR A 240 24.22 36.17 20.29
N SER A 241 25.47 36.50 20.61
CA SER A 241 25.97 37.86 20.74
C SER A 241 27.31 38.04 20.00
N PHE A 242 27.72 39.28 19.77
CA PHE A 242 29.03 39.57 19.17
C PHE A 242 29.94 40.18 20.22
N VAL A 243 31.15 39.63 20.33
CA VAL A 243 32.16 40.07 21.30
C VAL A 243 33.36 40.62 20.54
N ILE A 244 33.78 41.85 20.88
CA ILE A 244 34.99 42.47 20.37
C ILE A 244 36.01 42.54 21.51
N THR A 245 37.15 41.89 21.36
CA THR A 245 38.17 41.83 22.41
C THR A 245 39.57 41.73 21.84
N GLU A 246 40.56 42.26 22.55
CA GLU A 246 41.99 42.10 22.20
C GLU A 246 42.48 40.68 22.50
N GLY A 247 41.83 39.97 23.43
CA GLY A 247 42.17 38.62 23.84
C GLY A 247 41.61 37.53 22.90
N LEU A 248 42.08 36.29 23.11
CA LEU A 248 41.48 35.10 22.51
C LEU A 248 40.31 34.64 23.38
N LEU A 249 39.14 34.42 22.77
CA LEU A 249 37.97 33.85 23.44
C LEU A 249 37.88 32.35 23.11
N GLN A 250 37.57 31.54 24.12
CA GLN A 250 37.34 30.09 24.01
C GLN A 250 35.98 29.73 24.61
N ASP A 251 35.48 28.54 24.27
CA ASP A 251 34.23 27.99 24.81
C ASP A 251 34.26 27.98 26.33
N TYR A 252 33.15 28.36 26.97
CA TYR A 252 33.07 28.50 28.41
C TYR A 252 31.69 28.12 28.94
N VAL A 253 31.58 27.98 30.26
CA VAL A 253 30.31 27.76 30.95
C VAL A 253 30.00 29.00 31.77
N ASP A 254 28.80 29.55 31.60
CA ASP A 254 28.37 30.73 32.36
C ASP A 254 27.98 30.39 33.81
N ASP A 255 27.72 31.41 34.64
CA ASP A 255 27.31 31.25 36.04
C ASP A 255 26.00 30.45 36.20
N GLN A 256 25.22 30.30 35.12
CA GLN A 256 23.95 29.57 35.05
C GLN A 256 24.14 28.13 34.56
N LYS A 257 25.39 27.67 34.40
CA LYS A 257 25.79 26.35 33.90
C LYS A 257 25.37 26.07 32.45
N ARG A 258 25.19 27.11 31.64
CA ARG A 258 24.92 26.97 30.20
C ARG A 258 26.25 26.96 29.45
N GLN A 259 26.36 26.06 28.48
CA GLN A 259 27.55 25.94 27.65
C GLN A 259 27.49 26.97 26.51
N HIS A 260 28.50 27.83 26.48
CA HIS A 260 28.73 28.80 25.42
C HIS A 260 29.76 28.26 24.42
N TYR A 261 29.45 28.40 23.15
CA TYR A 261 30.31 28.04 22.03
C TYR A 261 30.69 29.30 21.26
N VAL A 262 31.99 29.55 21.11
CA VAL A 262 32.50 30.78 20.52
C VAL A 262 33.23 30.50 19.22
N CYS A 263 32.96 31.33 18.20
CA CYS A 263 33.62 31.22 16.90
C CYS A 263 34.18 32.58 16.49
N LYS A 264 35.45 32.61 16.07
CA LYS A 264 36.11 33.83 15.58
C LYS A 264 35.60 34.14 14.18
N LEU A 265 35.03 35.33 13.98
CA LEU A 265 34.55 35.78 12.69
C LEU A 265 35.59 36.59 11.93
N ALA A 266 36.30 37.49 12.61
CA ALA A 266 37.26 38.37 11.96
C ALA A 266 38.34 38.89 12.91
N GLU A 267 39.42 39.40 12.34
CA GLU A 267 40.44 40.20 13.03
C GLU A 267 40.47 41.62 12.46
N ILE A 268 40.38 42.62 13.34
CA ILE A 268 40.57 44.03 13.03
C ILE A 268 42.07 44.32 13.12
N LYS A 269 42.70 44.65 12.00
CA LYS A 269 44.13 44.99 11.92
C LYS A 269 44.40 46.49 12.03
N SER A 270 43.42 47.30 11.65
CA SER A 270 43.43 48.76 11.79
C SER A 270 42.00 49.30 11.77
N SER A 271 41.81 50.60 12.03
CA SER A 271 40.49 51.25 12.05
C SER A 271 39.71 51.18 10.73
N THR A 272 40.34 50.75 9.63
CA THR A 272 39.76 50.65 8.28
C THR A 272 40.00 49.28 7.61
N HIS A 273 40.59 48.30 8.30
CA HIS A 273 40.92 47.00 7.70
C HIS A 273 40.59 45.82 8.63
N THR A 274 39.77 44.90 8.11
CA THR A 274 39.43 43.60 8.73
C THR A 274 39.93 42.45 7.87
N VAL A 275 40.24 41.34 8.52
CA VAL A 275 40.56 40.05 7.92
C VAL A 275 39.43 39.08 8.27
N ASP A 276 38.80 38.47 7.26
CA ASP A 276 37.82 37.41 7.45
C ASP A 276 38.52 36.16 7.99
N LEU A 277 38.04 35.65 9.12
CA LEU A 277 38.55 34.46 9.79
C LEU A 277 37.44 33.44 10.05
N ARG A 278 36.26 33.63 9.45
CA ARG A 278 35.17 32.65 9.51
C ARG A 278 35.72 31.29 9.02
N PRO A 279 35.57 30.23 9.82
CA PRO A 279 35.89 28.89 9.35
C PRO A 279 35.02 28.58 8.14
N LYS A 280 35.67 28.25 7.03
CA LYS A 280 34.97 27.75 5.85
C LYS A 280 34.50 26.33 6.14
N SER A 281 33.33 25.99 5.63
CA SER A 281 32.85 24.60 5.67
C SER A 281 33.91 23.66 5.06
N LYS A 282 34.12 22.48 5.67
CA LYS A 282 34.93 21.40 5.08
C LYS A 282 34.37 20.93 3.73
N LEU A 283 33.10 21.23 3.47
CA LEU A 283 32.50 21.24 2.15
C LEU A 283 32.39 22.70 1.72
N GLU A 284 33.38 23.22 0.98
CA GLU A 284 33.21 24.52 0.32
C GLU A 284 32.03 24.42 -0.66
N VAL A 285 30.86 24.89 -0.23
CA VAL A 285 29.82 25.34 -1.17
C VAL A 285 30.38 26.60 -1.81
N GLY A 286 30.95 26.43 -3.01
CA GLY A 286 31.44 27.52 -3.82
C GLY A 286 32.87 27.99 -3.52
N THR A 287 33.87 27.13 -3.67
CA THR A 287 35.12 27.40 -4.42
C THR A 287 35.93 26.12 -4.66
N GLY A 288 35.33 25.12 -5.32
CA GLY A 288 36.07 24.26 -6.25
C GLY A 288 37.22 23.36 -5.75
N GLU A 289 37.36 23.04 -4.46
CA GLU A 289 38.42 22.10 -4.01
C GLU A 289 37.98 20.92 -3.13
N PHE A 290 36.69 20.77 -2.76
CA PHE A 290 36.23 19.62 -1.95
C PHE A 290 35.26 18.64 -2.64
N TYR A 291 34.97 18.80 -3.93
CA TYR A 291 34.26 17.78 -4.75
C TYR A 291 35.16 17.03 -5.75
N ALA A 292 36.45 17.36 -5.82
CA ALA A 292 37.38 16.70 -6.73
C ALA A 292 38.32 15.75 -5.97
N ILE A 293 37.91 14.51 -5.82
CA ILE A 293 38.90 13.42 -5.73
C ILE A 293 39.05 12.72 -7.10
N ASP A 294 38.02 12.75 -7.97
CA ASP A 294 38.06 12.05 -9.28
C ASP A 294 37.74 12.89 -10.53
N GLY A 295 37.59 14.22 -10.42
CA GLY A 295 37.20 15.05 -11.58
C GLY A 295 37.90 16.39 -11.75
N VAL A 296 37.95 16.87 -13.00
CA VAL A 296 38.46 18.17 -13.41
C VAL A 296 37.31 19.16 -13.62
N HIS A 297 37.41 20.34 -13.01
CA HIS A 297 36.44 21.42 -13.23
C HIS A 297 36.46 21.85 -14.71
N VAL A 298 35.29 22.10 -15.31
CA VAL A 298 35.16 22.41 -16.74
C VAL A 298 36.04 23.57 -17.22
N GLU A 299 36.19 24.62 -16.41
CA GLU A 299 37.09 25.76 -16.73
C GLU A 299 38.58 25.40 -16.71
N LYS A 300 38.95 24.34 -16.00
CA LYS A 300 40.33 23.83 -15.90
C LYS A 300 40.60 22.70 -16.90
N ALA A 301 39.57 22.16 -17.55
CA ALA A 301 39.68 21.09 -18.51
C ALA A 301 40.25 21.63 -19.84
N GLN A 302 41.43 21.15 -20.23
CA GLN A 302 42.07 21.60 -21.46
C GLN A 302 41.25 21.22 -22.70
N GLY A 303 40.98 22.20 -23.56
CA GLY A 303 40.34 22.00 -24.85
C GLY A 303 38.81 21.94 -24.84
N VAL A 304 38.17 22.01 -23.66
CA VAL A 304 36.70 22.06 -23.55
C VAL A 304 36.24 23.49 -23.83
N SER A 305 35.37 23.65 -24.83
CA SER A 305 34.80 24.93 -25.27
C SER A 305 33.43 25.17 -24.61
N PHE A 306 33.18 26.41 -24.18
CA PHE A 306 31.87 26.87 -23.72
C PHE A 306 30.97 27.36 -24.88
N ASP A 307 31.49 27.43 -26.10
CA ASP A 307 30.68 27.70 -27.29
C ASP A 307 29.74 26.52 -27.56
N LEU A 308 28.43 26.75 -27.42
CA LEU A 308 27.39 25.74 -27.59
C LEU A 308 27.23 25.23 -29.03
N SER A 309 27.95 25.78 -30.00
CA SER A 309 28.06 25.24 -31.36
C SER A 309 29.17 24.21 -31.53
N VAL A 310 30.13 24.16 -30.60
CA VAL A 310 31.29 23.26 -30.64
C VAL A 310 30.97 21.97 -29.90
N ASP A 311 31.18 20.84 -30.55
CA ASP A 311 31.04 19.53 -29.92
C ASP A 311 32.30 19.16 -29.13
N ASN A 312 32.18 19.07 -27.81
CA ASN A 312 33.30 18.75 -26.92
C ASN A 312 33.51 17.26 -26.70
N ARG A 313 32.71 16.39 -27.33
CA ARG A 313 32.71 14.95 -27.09
C ARG A 313 34.11 14.33 -27.06
N ASP A 314 34.85 14.38 -28.16
CA ASP A 314 36.17 13.72 -28.25
C ASP A 314 37.16 14.27 -27.22
N THR A 315 37.11 15.58 -26.96
CA THR A 315 37.92 16.21 -25.90
C THR A 315 37.57 15.63 -24.53
N ILE A 316 36.29 15.56 -24.18
CA ILE A 316 35.82 15.13 -22.86
C ILE A 316 36.15 13.65 -22.61
N TYR A 317 35.93 12.78 -23.60
CA TYR A 317 36.22 11.35 -23.48
C TYR A 317 37.72 11.02 -23.59
N SER A 318 38.56 11.99 -23.97
CA SER A 318 40.02 11.88 -23.87
C SER A 318 40.58 12.24 -22.49
N LEU A 319 39.76 12.86 -21.63
CA LEU A 319 40.17 13.25 -20.29
C LEU A 319 40.39 12.00 -19.41
N LYS A 320 41.47 12.01 -18.63
CA LYS A 320 41.78 10.93 -17.69
C LYS A 320 40.94 10.98 -16.41
N GLN A 321 40.27 12.11 -16.17
CA GLN A 321 39.43 12.36 -15.00
C GLN A 321 38.04 12.75 -15.49
N ARG A 322 37.03 12.54 -14.65
CA ARG A 322 35.65 12.93 -14.96
C ARG A 322 35.53 14.45 -15.07
N LEU A 323 34.64 14.97 -15.90
CA LEU A 323 34.42 16.41 -16.04
C LEU A 323 33.34 16.88 -15.06
N TYR A 324 33.65 17.88 -14.23
CA TYR A 324 32.67 18.56 -13.39
C TYR A 324 32.15 19.84 -14.06
N VAL A 325 30.83 19.93 -14.22
CA VAL A 325 30.14 21.10 -14.78
C VAL A 325 29.19 21.67 -13.71
N PRO A 326 29.45 22.88 -13.20
CA PRO A 326 28.68 23.44 -12.09
C PRO A 326 27.30 23.96 -12.52
N LEU A 327 26.44 24.20 -11.53
CA LEU A 327 25.12 24.81 -11.72
C LEU A 327 25.18 26.09 -12.58
N GLY A 328 24.25 26.19 -13.55
CA GLY A 328 24.12 27.36 -14.42
C GLY A 328 25.07 27.35 -15.62
N VAL A 329 26.04 26.43 -15.68
CA VAL A 329 26.91 26.24 -16.85
C VAL A 329 26.29 25.26 -17.83
N LYS A 330 26.42 25.57 -19.12
CA LYS A 330 26.02 24.71 -20.22
C LYS A 330 27.19 24.48 -21.16
N ILE A 331 27.34 23.24 -21.64
CA ILE A 331 28.29 22.89 -22.69
C ILE A 331 27.61 21.96 -23.69
N ARG A 332 28.12 21.92 -24.93
CA ARG A 332 27.70 20.92 -25.90
C ARG A 332 28.64 19.71 -25.88
N CYS A 333 28.06 18.53 -25.81
CA CYS A 333 28.75 17.25 -25.95
C CYS A 333 27.76 16.29 -26.59
N ASN A 334 27.97 15.93 -27.86
CA ASN A 334 27.09 15.04 -28.58
C ASN A 334 27.42 13.58 -28.18
N PHE A 335 26.65 13.05 -27.24
CA PHE A 335 26.80 11.68 -26.79
C PHE A 335 26.52 10.70 -27.94
N LEU A 336 27.38 9.68 -28.03
CA LEU A 336 27.12 8.49 -28.83
C LEU A 336 26.43 7.44 -27.94
N PRO A 337 25.66 6.49 -28.50
CA PRO A 337 24.91 5.53 -27.69
C PRO A 337 25.72 4.76 -26.64
N ASP A 338 26.99 4.42 -26.91
CA ASP A 338 27.88 3.66 -26.02
C ASP A 338 28.60 4.50 -24.95
N ASP A 339 28.59 5.82 -25.08
CA ASP A 339 29.27 6.73 -24.16
C ASP A 339 28.83 6.55 -22.73
N ASP A 340 29.75 6.40 -21.80
CA ASP A 340 29.41 6.49 -20.39
C ASP A 340 29.13 7.94 -19.98
N VAL A 341 27.84 8.29 -19.88
CA VAL A 341 27.39 9.65 -19.52
C VAL A 341 27.87 10.09 -18.14
N ARG A 342 28.29 9.15 -17.28
CA ARG A 342 28.84 9.43 -15.96
C ARG A 342 30.22 10.07 -16.02
N GLN A 343 30.88 10.07 -17.19
CA GLN A 343 32.11 10.81 -17.44
C GLN A 343 31.95 12.31 -17.17
N ILE A 344 30.73 12.83 -17.24
CA ILE A 344 30.38 14.21 -16.87
C ILE A 344 29.45 14.19 -15.66
N TYR A 345 29.68 15.07 -14.69
CA TYR A 345 28.85 15.19 -13.48
C TYR A 345 28.76 16.64 -13.00
N GLY A 346 27.91 16.89 -12.00
CA GLY A 346 27.67 18.20 -11.41
C GLY A 346 26.22 18.63 -11.55
N GLU A 347 25.96 19.94 -11.61
CA GLU A 347 24.61 20.50 -11.63
C GLU A 347 24.30 21.32 -12.89
N GLY A 348 25.21 21.32 -13.86
CA GLY A 348 25.02 21.96 -15.16
C GLY A 348 24.13 21.18 -16.13
N GLU A 349 24.05 21.68 -17.37
CA GLU A 349 23.27 21.08 -18.46
C GLU A 349 24.17 20.76 -19.66
N ILE A 350 24.02 19.57 -20.24
CA ILE A 350 24.66 19.19 -21.50
C ILE A 350 23.65 19.31 -22.64
N LEU A 351 24.01 20.04 -23.69
CA LEU A 351 23.31 20.00 -24.97
C LEU A 351 23.92 18.90 -25.82
N THR A 352 23.11 17.93 -26.25
CA THR A 352 23.59 16.79 -27.02
C THR A 352 22.73 16.59 -28.26
N ARG A 353 23.37 16.50 -29.42
CA ARG A 353 22.73 16.08 -30.66
C ARG A 353 23.00 14.59 -30.86
N ASP A 354 21.96 13.80 -31.04
CA ASP A 354 22.11 12.38 -31.34
C ASP A 354 22.63 12.13 -32.77
N ILE A 355 22.99 10.89 -33.08
CA ILE A 355 23.52 10.49 -34.39
C ILE A 355 22.49 10.57 -35.54
N TRP A 356 21.21 10.75 -35.21
CA TRP A 356 20.12 10.92 -36.17
C TRP A 356 19.74 12.41 -36.38
N GLY A 357 20.38 13.31 -35.64
CA GLY A 357 20.24 14.76 -35.77
C GLY A 357 19.25 15.43 -34.81
N ASN A 358 18.65 14.71 -33.85
CA ASN A 358 17.74 15.32 -32.89
C ASN A 358 18.52 15.95 -31.71
N GLU A 359 18.04 17.09 -31.23
CA GLU A 359 18.64 17.83 -30.12
C GLU A 359 17.96 17.45 -28.80
N HIS A 360 18.78 17.11 -27.81
CA HIS A 360 18.35 16.75 -26.47
C HIS A 360 19.07 17.59 -25.42
N LYS A 361 18.47 17.65 -24.24
CA LYS A 361 19.08 18.23 -23.04
C LYS A 361 19.31 17.11 -22.03
N PHE A 362 20.48 17.15 -21.40
CA PHE A 362 20.85 16.22 -20.36
C PHE A 362 21.19 16.98 -19.08
N ASP A 363 20.43 16.73 -18.02
CA ASP A 363 20.53 17.37 -16.72
C ASP A 363 21.46 16.56 -15.81
N LEU A 364 22.63 17.13 -15.50
CA LEU A 364 23.66 16.45 -14.72
C LEU A 364 23.26 16.24 -13.25
N TYR A 365 22.48 17.17 -12.70
CA TYR A 365 21.99 17.05 -11.33
C TYR A 365 21.06 15.85 -11.22
N ARG A 366 20.10 15.72 -12.13
CA ARG A 366 19.19 14.57 -12.18
C ARG A 366 19.91 13.27 -12.47
N ALA A 367 20.86 13.26 -13.40
CA ALA A 367 21.68 12.07 -13.66
C ALA A 367 22.43 11.59 -12.40
N THR A 368 22.78 12.51 -11.50
CA THR A 368 23.50 12.18 -10.26
C THR A 368 22.57 11.80 -9.11
N HIS A 369 21.50 12.57 -8.90
CA HIS A 369 20.67 12.51 -7.68
C HIS A 369 19.27 11.94 -7.91
N GLY A 370 18.89 11.71 -9.16
CA GLY A 370 17.57 11.23 -9.56
C GLY A 370 16.50 12.32 -9.66
N PRO A 371 15.36 11.98 -10.30
CA PRO A 371 14.20 12.85 -10.41
C PRO A 371 13.47 12.96 -9.06
N ARG A 372 12.65 14.02 -8.91
CA ARG A 372 11.84 14.21 -7.68
C ARG A 372 10.74 13.16 -7.47
N PHE A 373 10.25 12.58 -8.55
CA PHE A 373 9.08 11.70 -8.56
C PHE A 373 9.47 10.31 -9.08
N THR A 374 8.81 9.28 -8.58
CA THR A 374 8.95 7.90 -9.05
C THR A 374 8.18 7.65 -10.35
N PRO A 375 8.39 6.53 -11.05
CA PRO A 375 7.57 6.11 -12.20
C PRO A 375 6.06 6.18 -11.95
N SER A 376 5.56 5.58 -10.86
CA SER A 376 4.14 5.56 -10.52
C SER A 376 3.60 6.97 -10.24
N ASN A 377 4.38 7.82 -9.57
CA ASN A 377 4.01 9.22 -9.39
C ASN A 377 3.89 9.94 -10.73
N ARG A 378 4.89 9.77 -11.61
CA ARG A 378 4.91 10.45 -12.90
C ARG A 378 3.74 10.04 -13.77
N LEU A 379 3.45 8.73 -13.79
CA LEU A 379 2.33 8.15 -14.52
C LEU A 379 0.99 8.66 -14.01
N ASN A 380 0.76 8.66 -12.70
CA ASN A 380 -0.44 9.23 -12.09
C ASN A 380 -0.60 10.73 -12.40
N MET A 381 0.48 11.51 -12.38
CA MET A 381 0.44 12.92 -12.77
C MET A 381 0.02 13.08 -14.24
N GLY A 382 0.59 12.30 -15.14
CA GLY A 382 0.27 12.35 -16.58
C GLY A 382 -1.17 11.95 -16.87
N MET A 383 -1.62 10.84 -16.27
CA MET A 383 -3.00 10.37 -16.36
C MET A 383 -3.99 11.30 -15.68
N ARG A 384 -3.61 12.07 -14.65
CA ARG A 384 -4.53 13.05 -14.04
C ARG A 384 -4.71 14.30 -14.90
N LEU A 385 -3.66 14.69 -15.63
CA LEU A 385 -3.61 15.92 -16.41
C LEU A 385 -4.00 15.70 -17.89
N GLY A 386 -4.10 14.47 -18.36
CA GLY A 386 -4.40 14.15 -19.76
C GLY A 386 -3.28 14.55 -20.72
N THR A 387 -2.02 14.52 -20.29
CA THR A 387 -0.89 15.15 -21.03
C THR A 387 -0.22 14.26 -22.09
N ASN A 388 -0.82 13.14 -22.50
CA ASN A 388 -0.18 12.14 -23.35
C ASN A 388 1.20 11.71 -22.81
N ILE A 389 1.24 11.25 -21.56
CA ILE A 389 2.48 10.79 -20.94
C ILE A 389 3.04 9.58 -21.68
N THR A 390 4.35 9.58 -21.92
CA THR A 390 5.03 8.48 -22.62
C THR A 390 5.64 7.50 -21.63
N VAL A 391 5.35 6.22 -21.84
CA VAL A 391 5.90 5.11 -21.07
C VAL A 391 6.70 4.26 -22.02
N GLY A 392 8.01 4.18 -21.82
CA GLY A 392 8.90 3.29 -22.55
C GLY A 392 9.18 2.01 -21.77
N VAL A 393 9.46 0.92 -22.49
CA VAL A 393 10.04 -0.29 -21.91
C VAL A 393 11.25 -0.75 -22.72
N ILE A 394 12.31 -1.15 -22.03
CA ILE A 394 13.43 -1.90 -22.61
C ILE A 394 13.45 -3.26 -21.94
N GLY A 395 13.39 -4.32 -22.74
CA GLY A 395 13.33 -5.68 -22.26
C GLY A 395 13.94 -6.69 -23.23
N ASP A 396 13.94 -7.95 -22.82
CA ASP A 396 14.38 -9.09 -23.63
C ASP A 396 13.20 -9.75 -24.40
N SER A 397 13.28 -11.05 -24.68
CA SER A 397 12.29 -11.79 -25.47
C SER A 397 10.89 -11.79 -24.87
N ILE A 398 10.77 -11.85 -23.54
CA ILE A 398 9.46 -11.87 -22.87
C ILE A 398 8.77 -10.50 -23.01
N THR A 399 9.52 -9.40 -23.09
CA THR A 399 8.91 -8.07 -23.24
C THR A 399 8.74 -7.65 -24.70
N ASP A 400 9.56 -8.19 -25.61
CA ASP A 400 9.33 -8.14 -27.07
C ASP A 400 7.94 -8.76 -27.38
N GLY A 401 7.61 -9.88 -26.73
CA GLY A 401 6.30 -10.53 -26.85
C GLY A 401 6.38 -11.95 -27.38
N ALA A 402 7.53 -12.61 -27.25
CA ALA A 402 7.74 -13.97 -27.74
C ALA A 402 6.65 -14.92 -27.21
N ASP A 403 6.17 -15.81 -28.09
CA ASP A 403 5.09 -16.77 -27.85
C ASP A 403 3.69 -16.18 -27.59
N ALA A 404 3.51 -14.86 -27.64
CA ALA A 404 2.22 -14.25 -27.84
C ALA A 404 1.76 -14.35 -29.31
N SER A 405 0.45 -14.46 -29.52
CA SER A 405 -0.16 -14.46 -30.85
C SER A 405 0.14 -13.15 -31.59
N GLY A 406 0.56 -13.28 -32.85
CA GLY A 406 0.93 -12.14 -33.69
C GLY A 406 2.34 -11.61 -33.45
N TRP A 407 3.14 -12.28 -32.61
CA TRP A 407 4.48 -11.84 -32.33
C TRP A 407 5.41 -11.89 -33.56
N SER A 408 6.25 -10.86 -33.68
CA SER A 408 7.46 -10.89 -34.50
C SER A 408 8.52 -10.00 -33.87
N ALA A 409 9.76 -10.46 -33.89
CA ALA A 409 10.86 -9.75 -33.23
C ALA A 409 10.98 -8.29 -33.69
N ASN A 410 11.27 -7.40 -32.73
CA ASN A 410 11.53 -5.99 -33.02
C ASN A 410 12.69 -5.83 -34.01
N PRO A 411 12.58 -5.01 -35.08
CA PRO A 411 13.61 -4.89 -36.10
C PRO A 411 14.97 -4.46 -35.55
N ILE A 412 16.03 -5.15 -35.97
CA ILE A 412 17.43 -4.86 -35.61
C ILE A 412 18.31 -4.64 -36.84
N ASP A 413 19.44 -3.95 -36.64
CA ASP A 413 20.49 -3.80 -37.64
C ASP A 413 21.51 -4.95 -37.61
N GLY A 414 22.52 -4.88 -38.49
CA GLY A 414 23.58 -5.90 -38.56
C GLY A 414 24.48 -5.98 -37.32
N SER A 415 24.44 -4.97 -36.44
CA SER A 415 25.15 -4.96 -35.15
C SER A 415 24.26 -5.44 -34.01
N GLY A 416 22.99 -5.77 -34.30
CA GLY A 416 22.02 -6.23 -33.32
C GLY A 416 21.37 -5.14 -32.48
N ASN A 417 21.54 -3.85 -32.84
CA ASN A 417 20.81 -2.74 -32.23
C ASN A 417 19.45 -2.55 -32.91
N LEU A 418 18.49 -1.95 -32.21
CA LEU A 418 17.18 -1.61 -32.78
C LEU A 418 17.35 -0.75 -34.03
N ARG A 419 16.51 -1.02 -35.04
CA ARG A 419 16.54 -0.34 -36.34
C ARG A 419 15.14 0.11 -36.72
N SER A 420 14.65 1.11 -36.01
CA SER A 420 13.27 1.59 -36.12
C SER A 420 13.26 3.11 -36.30
N SER A 421 13.17 3.58 -37.55
CA SER A 421 13.03 5.02 -37.82
C SER A 421 11.59 5.53 -37.63
N ASN A 422 10.58 4.66 -37.77
CA ASN A 422 9.17 4.97 -37.54
C ASN A 422 8.35 3.69 -37.36
N TYR A 423 8.58 2.95 -36.28
CA TYR A 423 7.95 1.65 -36.03
C TYR A 423 7.40 1.58 -34.60
N ASP A 424 6.10 1.34 -34.48
CA ASP A 424 5.41 1.17 -33.20
C ASP A 424 5.21 -0.32 -32.93
N HIS A 425 6.10 -0.92 -32.14
CA HIS A 425 6.09 -2.35 -31.89
C HIS A 425 4.78 -2.84 -31.24
N ASN A 426 4.16 -2.02 -30.38
CA ASN A 426 2.85 -2.29 -29.76
C ASN A 426 1.71 -2.45 -30.78
N LYS A 427 1.84 -1.89 -31.98
CA LYS A 427 0.88 -2.03 -33.09
C LYS A 427 1.30 -3.04 -34.15
N ASN A 428 2.45 -3.68 -33.97
CA ASN A 428 3.05 -4.60 -34.93
C ASN A 428 3.47 -5.88 -34.20
N GLY A 429 4.78 -6.16 -34.14
CA GLY A 429 5.30 -7.43 -33.64
C GLY A 429 5.16 -7.67 -32.14
N GLY A 430 4.82 -6.66 -31.36
CA GLY A 430 4.57 -6.76 -29.92
C GLY A 430 3.10 -6.63 -29.54
N VAL A 431 2.18 -6.88 -30.48
CA VAL A 431 0.72 -6.67 -30.28
C VAL A 431 0.13 -7.53 -29.16
N GLY A 432 0.67 -8.73 -28.94
CA GLY A 432 0.29 -9.61 -27.82
C GLY A 432 1.14 -9.45 -26.58
N SER A 433 2.13 -8.54 -26.56
CA SER A 433 3.04 -8.38 -25.42
C SER A 433 2.32 -7.91 -24.16
N TRP A 434 2.85 -8.27 -23.00
CA TRP A 434 2.28 -7.87 -21.70
C TRP A 434 2.28 -6.35 -21.55
N PHE A 435 3.29 -5.70 -22.12
CA PHE A 435 3.44 -4.26 -22.10
C PHE A 435 2.36 -3.56 -22.92
N ARG A 436 2.01 -4.09 -24.09
CA ARG A 436 0.89 -3.57 -24.89
C ARG A 436 -0.42 -3.61 -24.10
N ILE A 437 -0.68 -4.73 -23.45
CA ILE A 437 -1.88 -5.00 -22.65
C ILE A 437 -1.95 -4.07 -21.44
N PHE A 438 -0.84 -3.89 -20.73
CA PHE A 438 -0.72 -2.93 -19.64
C PHE A 438 -1.11 -1.51 -20.09
N ILE A 439 -0.59 -1.04 -21.24
CA ILE A 439 -0.91 0.30 -21.76
C ILE A 439 -2.38 0.44 -22.14
N ASP A 440 -3.00 -0.60 -22.71
CA ASP A 440 -4.44 -0.61 -23.00
C ASP A 440 -5.29 -0.52 -21.73
N ASN A 441 -4.93 -1.31 -20.73
CA ASN A 441 -5.62 -1.31 -19.44
C ASN A 441 -5.55 0.07 -18.79
N LEU A 442 -4.37 0.71 -18.77
CA LEU A 442 -4.22 2.07 -18.24
C LEU A 442 -5.14 3.06 -18.94
N ASN A 443 -5.14 3.07 -20.27
CA ASN A 443 -5.94 4.02 -21.06
C ASN A 443 -7.45 3.79 -20.90
N THR A 444 -7.86 2.53 -20.79
CA THR A 444 -9.28 2.16 -20.71
C THR A 444 -9.84 2.41 -19.31
N ILE A 445 -9.13 1.97 -18.26
CA ILE A 445 -9.55 2.13 -16.86
C ILE A 445 -9.49 3.59 -16.44
N SER A 446 -8.47 4.36 -16.85
CA SER A 446 -8.37 5.78 -16.52
C SER A 446 -9.32 6.68 -17.31
N ALA A 447 -9.98 6.15 -18.36
CA ALA A 447 -10.92 6.87 -19.22
C ALA A 447 -10.37 8.14 -19.90
N GLN A 448 -9.06 8.31 -20.00
CA GLN A 448 -8.45 9.53 -20.56
C GLN A 448 -7.65 9.32 -21.85
N ASN A 449 -7.34 8.07 -22.24
CA ASN A 449 -6.45 7.77 -23.37
C ASN A 449 -5.13 8.59 -23.33
N ALA A 450 -4.60 8.79 -22.13
CA ALA A 450 -3.50 9.73 -21.86
C ALA A 450 -2.11 9.07 -21.85
N VAL A 451 -1.99 7.77 -22.12
CA VAL A 451 -0.73 7.02 -22.01
C VAL A 451 -0.29 6.48 -23.36
N LEU A 452 0.94 6.79 -23.76
CA LEU A 452 1.56 6.31 -25.00
C LEU A 452 2.66 5.29 -24.67
N GLY A 453 2.51 4.05 -25.13
CA GLY A 453 3.46 2.97 -24.85
C GLY A 453 4.52 2.79 -25.93
N PHE A 454 5.80 2.84 -25.56
CA PHE A 454 6.96 2.69 -26.44
C PHE A 454 7.74 1.40 -26.11
N ASN A 455 7.53 0.33 -26.87
CA ASN A 455 8.19 -0.95 -26.62
C ASN A 455 9.51 -1.07 -27.41
N ALA A 456 10.63 -0.83 -26.74
CA ALA A 456 11.98 -0.94 -27.25
C ALA A 456 12.68 -2.22 -26.76
N SER A 457 11.94 -3.33 -26.71
CA SER A 457 12.45 -4.65 -26.33
C SER A 457 12.84 -5.48 -27.54
N SER A 458 13.76 -6.42 -27.37
CA SER A 458 14.17 -7.32 -28.45
C SER A 458 14.61 -8.68 -27.92
N SER A 459 14.22 -9.74 -28.62
CA SER A 459 14.55 -11.13 -28.28
C SER A 459 16.07 -11.42 -28.27
N GLY A 460 16.51 -12.19 -27.28
CA GLY A 460 17.90 -12.63 -27.10
C GLY A 460 18.87 -11.56 -26.58
N LYS A 461 18.39 -10.36 -26.25
CA LYS A 461 19.23 -9.25 -25.78
C LYS A 461 19.49 -9.30 -24.28
N LYS A 462 20.56 -8.63 -23.86
CA LYS A 462 21.18 -8.75 -22.54
C LYS A 462 21.45 -7.36 -21.97
N LEU A 463 21.40 -7.23 -20.65
CA LEU A 463 21.79 -5.99 -19.99
C LEU A 463 23.31 -5.98 -19.74
N MET A 464 23.91 -7.15 -19.51
CA MET A 464 25.33 -7.32 -19.19
C MET A 464 26.27 -6.85 -20.31
N ASP A 465 25.88 -6.97 -21.58
CA ASP A 465 26.68 -6.55 -22.74
C ASP A 465 26.50 -5.06 -23.12
N GLY A 466 25.76 -4.30 -22.30
CA GLY A 466 25.45 -2.90 -22.51
C GLY A 466 24.40 -2.64 -23.61
N TRP A 467 23.70 -3.66 -24.11
CA TRP A 467 22.69 -3.47 -25.16
C TRP A 467 21.58 -2.52 -24.71
N SER A 468 21.05 -2.66 -23.49
CA SER A 468 20.00 -1.78 -22.96
C SER A 468 20.43 -0.31 -22.92
N TYR A 469 21.68 -0.07 -22.50
CA TYR A 469 22.28 1.25 -22.40
C TYR A 469 22.40 1.95 -23.77
N ARG A 470 22.87 1.21 -24.79
CA ARG A 470 22.90 1.70 -26.17
C ARG A 470 21.50 1.89 -26.75
N ASN A 471 20.62 0.92 -26.51
CA ASN A 471 19.32 0.85 -27.18
C ASN A 471 18.25 1.73 -26.52
N PHE A 472 18.58 2.40 -25.43
CA PHE A 472 17.89 3.62 -25.03
C PHE A 472 17.86 4.64 -26.18
N ASP A 473 19.01 4.91 -26.81
CA ASP A 473 19.13 5.88 -27.90
C ASP A 473 18.52 5.32 -29.20
N TYR A 474 18.93 4.11 -29.60
CA TYR A 474 18.39 3.47 -30.82
C TYR A 474 16.88 3.22 -30.74
N GLY A 475 16.36 2.89 -29.56
CA GLY A 475 14.94 2.64 -29.36
C GLY A 475 14.11 3.92 -29.39
N PHE A 476 14.54 4.96 -28.69
CA PHE A 476 13.71 6.14 -28.45
C PHE A 476 14.08 7.36 -29.31
N PHE A 477 15.36 7.64 -29.50
CA PHE A 477 15.80 8.83 -30.24
C PHE A 477 15.74 8.63 -31.76
N GLN A 478 16.07 7.44 -32.24
CA GLN A 478 15.95 7.10 -33.66
C GLN A 478 14.50 7.08 -34.15
N ASN A 479 13.57 6.69 -33.26
CA ASN A 479 12.25 6.25 -33.66
C ASN A 479 11.21 7.37 -33.62
N HIS A 480 10.74 7.78 -34.80
CA HIS A 480 9.73 8.81 -34.93
C HIS A 480 8.37 8.42 -34.33
N ALA A 481 8.02 7.12 -34.36
CA ALA A 481 6.82 6.62 -33.69
C ALA A 481 6.88 6.84 -32.17
N TYR A 482 8.09 6.88 -31.61
CA TYR A 482 8.36 7.16 -30.20
C TYR A 482 8.81 8.61 -29.97
N GLN A 483 8.43 9.50 -30.90
CA GLN A 483 8.62 10.95 -30.83
C GLN A 483 10.08 11.41 -30.81
N ASN A 484 11.03 10.56 -31.20
CA ASN A 484 12.46 10.87 -31.26
C ASN A 484 13.00 11.47 -29.93
N ARG A 485 12.47 11.06 -28.78
CA ARG A 485 12.83 11.59 -27.46
C ARG A 485 12.77 10.52 -26.38
N ALA A 486 13.43 10.76 -25.26
CA ALA A 486 13.35 9.89 -24.10
C ALA A 486 11.90 9.82 -23.57
N PRO A 487 11.43 8.65 -23.11
CA PRO A 487 10.09 8.54 -22.54
C PRO A 487 10.03 9.26 -21.19
N ASP A 488 8.84 9.66 -20.74
CA ASP A 488 8.66 10.29 -19.43
C ASP A 488 8.89 9.26 -18.30
N VAL A 489 8.52 8.00 -18.55
CA VAL A 489 8.74 6.84 -17.68
C VAL A 489 9.44 5.73 -18.46
N LEU A 490 10.47 5.10 -17.91
CA LEU A 490 11.12 3.91 -18.46
C LEU A 490 10.95 2.73 -17.51
N PHE A 491 10.39 1.64 -18.03
CA PHE A 491 10.46 0.33 -17.41
C PHE A 491 11.61 -0.49 -18.01
N VAL A 492 12.36 -1.18 -17.16
CA VAL A 492 13.44 -2.08 -17.57
C VAL A 492 13.06 -3.50 -17.16
N ALA A 493 12.83 -4.36 -18.15
CA ALA A 493 12.34 -5.73 -18.00
C ALA A 493 13.30 -6.72 -18.67
N MET A 494 14.55 -6.73 -18.18
CA MET A 494 15.64 -7.59 -18.64
C MET A 494 16.21 -8.39 -17.46
N GLY A 495 16.80 -9.55 -17.75
CA GLY A 495 17.63 -10.26 -16.78
C GLY A 495 17.76 -11.76 -17.02
N VAL A 496 16.76 -12.36 -17.69
CA VAL A 496 16.71 -13.81 -17.93
C VAL A 496 17.91 -14.25 -18.77
N ASN A 497 18.21 -13.50 -19.83
CA ASN A 497 19.34 -13.78 -20.72
C ASN A 497 20.72 -13.53 -20.08
N ASP A 498 20.80 -12.78 -18.98
CA ASP A 498 22.06 -12.41 -18.33
C ASP A 498 22.57 -13.50 -17.38
N ASN A 499 21.68 -14.38 -16.87
CA ASN A 499 22.02 -15.42 -15.91
C ASN A 499 23.18 -16.34 -16.36
N GLY A 500 23.28 -16.63 -17.66
CA GLY A 500 24.36 -17.45 -18.21
C GLY A 500 25.72 -16.75 -18.33
N MET A 501 25.79 -15.44 -18.05
CA MET A 501 27.01 -14.63 -18.17
C MET A 501 27.68 -14.32 -16.84
N ILE A 502 27.05 -14.63 -15.72
CA ILE A 502 27.53 -14.29 -14.38
C ILE A 502 28.14 -15.55 -13.77
N ALA A 503 29.47 -15.60 -13.69
CA ALA A 503 30.21 -16.75 -13.18
C ALA A 503 30.78 -16.52 -11.77
N ASP A 504 31.04 -15.28 -11.39
CA ASP A 504 31.61 -14.91 -10.09
C ASP A 504 31.08 -13.56 -9.53
N ASN A 505 31.67 -13.09 -8.42
CA ASN A 505 31.26 -11.84 -7.77
C ASN A 505 31.65 -10.59 -8.59
N ASP A 506 32.74 -10.63 -9.36
CA ASP A 506 33.19 -9.48 -10.16
C ASP A 506 32.23 -9.26 -11.35
N ASP A 507 31.63 -10.34 -11.85
CA ASP A 507 30.54 -10.26 -12.83
C ASP A 507 29.26 -9.63 -12.25
N PHE A 508 28.97 -9.81 -10.95
CA PHE A 508 27.85 -9.13 -10.30
C PHE A 508 28.08 -7.62 -10.18
N ASP A 509 29.30 -7.18 -9.88
CA ASP A 509 29.65 -5.76 -9.87
C ASP A 509 29.54 -5.17 -11.28
N THR A 510 30.04 -5.89 -12.29
CA THR A 510 29.91 -5.48 -13.70
C THR A 510 28.44 -5.39 -14.13
N TYR A 511 27.61 -6.34 -13.70
CA TYR A 511 26.17 -6.33 -13.97
C TYR A 511 25.49 -5.14 -13.30
N TRP A 512 25.82 -4.86 -12.04
CA TRP A 512 25.37 -3.68 -11.29
C TRP A 512 25.74 -2.37 -12.00
N GLU A 513 26.97 -2.25 -12.51
CA GLU A 513 27.42 -1.07 -13.24
C GLU A 513 26.55 -0.77 -14.48
N GLN A 514 26.06 -1.80 -15.17
CA GLN A 514 25.15 -1.59 -16.31
C GLN A 514 23.79 -1.01 -15.88
N PHE A 515 23.28 -1.40 -14.70
CA PHE A 515 22.09 -0.78 -14.12
C PHE A 515 22.33 0.68 -13.77
N ASP A 516 23.42 0.99 -13.05
CA ASP A 516 23.75 2.38 -12.67
C ASP A 516 23.90 3.27 -13.92
N LYS A 517 24.61 2.80 -14.94
CA LYS A 517 24.75 3.50 -16.23
C LYS A 517 23.39 3.86 -16.83
N LEU A 518 22.51 2.86 -17.01
CA LEU A 518 21.21 3.07 -17.63
C LEU A 518 20.31 4.00 -16.79
N ILE A 519 20.28 3.82 -15.47
CA ILE A 519 19.49 4.65 -14.56
C ILE A 519 19.92 6.12 -14.69
N ARG A 520 21.22 6.39 -14.61
CA ARG A 520 21.74 7.77 -14.68
C ARG A 520 21.52 8.40 -16.05
N LYS A 521 21.65 7.63 -17.13
CA LYS A 521 21.33 8.09 -18.49
C LYS A 521 19.87 8.49 -18.60
N ALA A 522 18.96 7.61 -18.21
CA ALA A 522 17.52 7.89 -18.24
C ALA A 522 17.18 9.13 -17.39
N TRP A 523 17.70 9.21 -16.16
CA TRP A 523 17.50 10.35 -15.28
C TRP A 523 18.00 11.68 -15.85
N GLY A 524 19.18 11.67 -16.47
CA GLY A 524 19.73 12.86 -17.11
C GLY A 524 18.88 13.36 -18.26
N TYR A 525 18.25 12.46 -19.02
CA TYR A 525 17.25 12.82 -20.04
C TYR A 525 15.86 13.13 -19.47
N GLY A 526 15.69 13.13 -18.15
CA GLY A 526 14.46 13.50 -17.46
C GLY A 526 13.44 12.37 -17.29
N THR A 527 13.83 11.13 -17.59
CA THR A 527 13.00 9.93 -17.48
C THR A 527 13.04 9.36 -16.06
N THR A 528 11.89 8.96 -15.50
CA THR A 528 11.86 8.16 -14.26
C THR A 528 12.02 6.68 -14.56
N VAL A 529 12.67 5.90 -13.69
CA VAL A 529 13.04 4.50 -13.99
C VAL A 529 12.38 3.53 -13.01
N GLY A 530 11.78 2.47 -13.54
CA GLY A 530 11.29 1.33 -12.77
C GLY A 530 11.80 0.01 -13.35
N PHE A 531 12.05 -0.96 -12.48
CA PHE A 531 12.47 -2.31 -12.88
C PHE A 531 11.31 -3.27 -12.77
N VAL A 532 11.09 -4.07 -13.80
CA VAL A 532 9.99 -5.02 -13.88
C VAL A 532 10.55 -6.42 -13.98
N SER A 533 10.17 -7.26 -13.04
CA SER A 533 10.47 -8.68 -13.11
C SER A 533 9.27 -9.44 -13.63
N VAL A 534 9.50 -10.24 -14.65
CA VAL A 534 8.44 -10.92 -15.40
C VAL A 534 8.36 -12.41 -15.10
N THR A 535 9.47 -13.05 -14.71
CA THR A 535 9.50 -14.49 -14.41
C THR A 535 10.60 -14.84 -13.41
N ASN A 536 10.34 -15.83 -12.56
CA ASN A 536 11.30 -16.41 -11.62
C ASN A 536 11.15 -17.94 -11.51
N THR A 537 10.59 -18.57 -12.56
CA THR A 537 10.28 -20.02 -12.64
C THR A 537 11.50 -20.91 -12.42
N ILE A 538 12.71 -20.39 -12.59
CA ILE A 538 13.98 -21.07 -12.32
C ILE A 538 14.67 -20.46 -11.09
N LYS A 539 15.16 -21.32 -10.19
CA LYS A 539 15.84 -20.91 -8.94
C LYS A 539 17.02 -19.96 -9.15
N SER A 540 17.84 -20.18 -10.18
CA SER A 540 18.99 -19.30 -10.46
C SER A 540 18.55 -17.89 -10.84
N TRP A 541 17.46 -17.74 -11.61
CA TRP A 541 16.88 -16.43 -11.94
C TRP A 541 16.38 -15.72 -10.69
N SER A 542 15.73 -16.45 -9.77
CA SER A 542 15.29 -15.90 -8.48
C SER A 542 16.46 -15.36 -7.64
N TYR A 543 17.61 -16.03 -7.64
CA TYR A 543 18.80 -15.55 -6.92
C TYR A 543 19.41 -14.32 -7.58
N LEU A 544 19.51 -14.31 -8.91
CA LEU A 544 20.01 -13.18 -9.68
C LEU A 544 19.18 -11.92 -9.43
N GLU A 545 17.86 -12.02 -9.63
CA GLU A 545 16.95 -10.90 -9.37
C GLU A 545 16.95 -10.50 -7.90
N GLY A 546 17.01 -11.47 -6.98
CA GLY A 546 17.06 -11.20 -5.54
C GLY A 546 18.33 -10.46 -5.10
N ALA A 547 19.44 -10.57 -5.84
CA ALA A 547 20.66 -9.81 -5.57
C ALA A 547 20.54 -8.34 -6.05
N ILE A 548 19.92 -8.13 -7.21
CA ILE A 548 19.80 -6.79 -7.81
C ILE A 548 18.62 -6.00 -7.23
N LYS A 549 17.41 -6.56 -7.17
CA LYS A 549 16.20 -5.83 -6.73
C LYS A 549 16.33 -5.25 -5.32
N ARG A 550 16.89 -6.01 -4.38
CA ARG A 550 17.12 -5.54 -3.00
C ARG A 550 18.13 -4.42 -2.94
N SER A 551 19.14 -4.46 -3.81
CA SER A 551 20.16 -3.41 -3.90
C SER A 551 19.59 -2.14 -4.54
N LEU A 552 18.74 -2.25 -5.57
CA LEU A 552 18.09 -1.11 -6.22
C LEU A 552 17.20 -0.32 -5.26
N ASP A 553 16.34 -1.01 -4.49
CA ASP A 553 15.43 -0.39 -3.51
C ASP A 553 16.19 0.35 -2.40
N GLN A 554 17.34 -0.19 -1.97
CA GLN A 554 18.16 0.43 -0.92
C GLN A 554 19.03 1.59 -1.41
N GLN A 555 19.55 1.50 -2.65
CA GLN A 555 20.54 2.46 -3.15
C GLN A 555 19.93 3.62 -3.95
N TYR A 556 18.76 3.42 -4.58
CA TYR A 556 18.10 4.46 -5.37
C TYR A 556 16.70 4.76 -4.86
N ARG A 557 16.57 5.87 -4.12
CA ARG A 557 15.31 6.32 -3.51
C ARG A 557 14.13 6.47 -4.48
N THR A 558 14.40 6.76 -5.75
CA THR A 558 13.36 7.16 -6.74
C THR A 558 13.21 6.15 -7.87
N VAL A 559 13.84 4.98 -7.75
CA VAL A 559 13.64 3.82 -8.62
C VAL A 559 12.59 2.91 -7.97
N GLU A 560 11.62 2.45 -8.75
CA GLU A 560 10.61 1.49 -8.28
C GLU A 560 10.90 0.08 -8.80
N VAL A 561 10.57 -0.95 -8.02
CA VAL A 561 10.67 -2.35 -8.44
C VAL A 561 9.28 -2.98 -8.46
N PHE A 562 8.89 -3.51 -9.61
CA PHE A 562 7.62 -4.19 -9.87
C PHE A 562 7.88 -5.69 -10.03
N ASP A 563 7.49 -6.46 -9.02
CA ASP A 563 7.75 -7.90 -8.98
C ASP A 563 6.56 -8.69 -9.52
N LEU A 564 6.44 -8.80 -10.85
CA LEU A 564 5.32 -9.51 -11.49
C LEU A 564 5.49 -11.03 -11.43
N ALA A 565 6.73 -11.50 -11.32
CA ALA A 565 7.04 -12.92 -11.19
C ALA A 565 6.33 -13.57 -9.98
N LYS A 566 6.19 -12.86 -8.85
CA LYS A 566 5.44 -13.34 -7.67
C LYS A 566 3.97 -13.64 -8.01
N TYR A 567 3.35 -12.81 -8.84
CA TYR A 567 1.96 -12.98 -9.26
C TYR A 567 1.84 -14.14 -10.23
N LEU A 568 2.78 -14.25 -11.18
CA LEU A 568 2.79 -15.31 -12.19
C LEU A 568 2.94 -16.70 -11.53
N GLU A 569 3.80 -16.82 -10.52
CA GLU A 569 3.92 -18.06 -9.75
C GLU A 569 2.64 -18.43 -8.99
N LYS A 570 1.98 -17.44 -8.36
CA LYS A 570 0.69 -17.70 -7.72
C LYS A 570 -0.36 -18.11 -8.76
N PHE A 571 -0.38 -17.48 -9.93
CA PHE A 571 -1.29 -17.83 -11.03
C PHE A 571 -1.06 -19.25 -11.53
N ARG A 572 0.21 -19.66 -11.71
CA ARG A 572 0.59 -21.03 -12.03
C ARG A 572 0.06 -22.06 -11.03
N THR A 573 0.12 -21.74 -9.74
CA THR A 573 -0.31 -22.66 -8.67
C THR A 573 -1.78 -22.56 -8.30
N SER A 574 -2.50 -21.59 -8.87
CA SER A 574 -3.89 -21.30 -8.52
C SER A 574 -4.85 -22.41 -8.96
N GLY A 575 -4.47 -23.32 -9.85
CA GLY A 575 -5.39 -24.32 -10.41
C GLY A 575 -6.47 -23.73 -11.32
N PHE A 576 -6.46 -22.40 -11.56
CA PHE A 576 -7.35 -21.74 -12.52
C PHE A 576 -7.02 -22.15 -13.95
N GLU A 577 -5.74 -22.17 -14.28
CA GLU A 577 -5.13 -22.75 -15.48
C GLU A 577 -4.25 -23.93 -15.06
N THR A 578 -4.05 -24.92 -15.94
CA THR A 578 -3.03 -25.94 -15.70
C THR A 578 -1.66 -25.37 -16.08
N SER A 579 -0.56 -25.93 -15.55
CA SER A 579 0.79 -25.56 -16.00
C SER A 579 1.03 -25.79 -17.50
N PHE A 580 0.17 -26.58 -18.15
CA PHE A 580 0.15 -26.79 -19.60
C PHE A 580 -0.35 -25.55 -20.37
N ASP A 581 -1.11 -24.66 -19.75
CA ASP A 581 -1.80 -23.59 -20.47
C ASP A 581 -0.98 -22.29 -20.56
N LEU A 582 0.21 -22.21 -19.93
CA LEU A 582 1.00 -20.97 -19.85
C LEU A 582 2.33 -20.98 -20.61
N TRP A 583 2.93 -22.14 -20.83
CA TRP A 583 4.30 -22.28 -21.37
C TRP A 583 4.37 -23.18 -22.60
N TYR A 584 3.25 -23.34 -23.29
CA TYR A 584 3.23 -24.00 -24.58
C TYR A 584 3.03 -22.94 -25.65
N ASP A 585 3.98 -22.89 -26.59
CA ASP A 585 3.93 -21.99 -27.73
C ASP A 585 2.78 -22.36 -28.70
N VAL A 586 2.60 -21.57 -29.75
CA VAL A 586 1.60 -21.82 -30.81
C VAL A 586 1.82 -23.13 -31.58
N SER A 587 3.01 -23.73 -31.48
CA SER A 587 3.38 -25.02 -32.06
C SER A 587 3.26 -26.18 -31.06
N ASN A 588 2.72 -25.93 -29.87
CA ASN A 588 2.58 -26.87 -28.76
C ASN A 588 3.93 -27.43 -28.27
N VAL A 589 4.98 -26.60 -28.28
CA VAL A 589 6.29 -26.88 -27.70
C VAL A 589 6.39 -26.24 -26.33
N TYR A 590 6.85 -27.01 -25.34
CA TYR A 590 7.03 -26.52 -23.98
C TYR A 590 8.26 -25.60 -23.88
N ASP A 591 8.04 -24.37 -23.45
CA ASP A 591 9.07 -23.36 -23.13
C ASP A 591 8.73 -22.63 -21.83
N ILE A 592 9.42 -22.99 -20.74
CA ILE A 592 9.21 -22.40 -19.41
C ILE A 592 9.66 -20.92 -19.31
N THR A 593 10.37 -20.43 -20.32
CA THR A 593 10.95 -19.07 -20.35
C THR A 593 9.92 -18.06 -20.83
N HIS A 594 9.16 -18.41 -21.87
CA HIS A 594 8.28 -17.49 -22.60
C HIS A 594 6.82 -17.87 -22.31
N PRO A 595 6.10 -17.05 -21.52
CA PRO A 595 4.68 -17.26 -21.33
C PRO A 595 3.94 -17.04 -22.66
N ASN A 596 2.91 -17.84 -22.93
CA ASN A 596 2.05 -17.64 -24.10
C ASN A 596 1.05 -16.47 -23.90
N ASP A 597 0.06 -16.36 -24.78
CA ASP A 597 -1.00 -15.35 -24.70
C ASP A 597 -1.62 -15.17 -23.31
N VAL A 598 -1.94 -16.26 -22.62
CA VAL A 598 -2.60 -16.21 -21.30
C VAL A 598 -1.63 -15.63 -20.28
N GLY A 599 -0.36 -16.04 -20.31
CA GLY A 599 0.68 -15.52 -19.45
C GLY A 599 0.96 -14.02 -19.70
N HIS A 600 1.00 -13.60 -20.96
CA HIS A 600 1.18 -12.19 -21.33
C HIS A 600 0.02 -11.30 -20.86
N ARG A 601 -1.22 -11.76 -21.03
CA ARG A 601 -2.40 -11.07 -20.51
C ARG A 601 -2.32 -10.93 -19.00
N PHE A 602 -2.02 -12.03 -18.30
CA PHE A 602 -1.85 -12.01 -16.85
C PHE A 602 -0.79 -11.02 -16.38
N LEU A 603 0.41 -11.03 -16.99
CA LEU A 603 1.47 -10.08 -16.66
C LEU A 603 1.05 -8.62 -16.89
N GLY A 604 0.35 -8.33 -17.99
CA GLY A 604 -0.21 -7.00 -18.26
C GLY A 604 -1.23 -6.58 -17.21
N GLY A 605 -2.14 -7.48 -16.82
CA GLY A 605 -3.10 -7.28 -15.73
C GLY A 605 -2.44 -7.05 -14.37
N ALA A 606 -1.40 -7.82 -14.03
CA ALA A 606 -0.63 -7.68 -12.79
C ALA A 606 0.11 -6.33 -12.73
N MET A 607 0.76 -5.92 -13.82
CA MET A 607 1.38 -4.59 -13.89
C MET A 607 0.34 -3.47 -13.74
N THR A 608 -0.85 -3.67 -14.33
CA THR A 608 -1.97 -2.73 -14.17
C THR A 608 -2.36 -2.62 -12.71
N LYS A 609 -2.43 -3.73 -11.97
CA LYS A 609 -2.72 -3.73 -10.52
C LYS A 609 -1.67 -3.00 -9.70
N GLU A 610 -0.38 -3.20 -9.98
CA GLU A 610 0.70 -2.51 -9.27
C GLU A 610 0.62 -0.98 -9.47
N VAL A 611 0.22 -0.52 -10.67
CA VAL A 611 0.15 0.92 -10.98
C VAL A 611 -1.18 1.58 -10.58
N LEU A 612 -2.30 0.92 -10.84
CA LEU A 612 -3.67 1.42 -10.60
C LEU A 612 -4.32 0.81 -9.36
N GLY A 613 -3.52 0.47 -8.35
CA GLY A 613 -3.98 -0.23 -7.16
C GLY A 613 -5.14 0.44 -6.43
N SER A 614 -5.28 1.76 -6.54
CA SER A 614 -6.39 2.55 -5.98
C SER A 614 -7.70 2.50 -6.79
N GLN A 615 -7.64 2.23 -8.10
CA GLN A 615 -8.82 2.09 -8.96
C GLN A 615 -9.29 0.63 -9.09
N ILE A 616 -8.44 -0.32 -8.71
CA ILE A 616 -8.72 -1.75 -8.82
C ILE A 616 -8.97 -2.32 -7.42
N ALA A 617 -10.22 -2.68 -7.14
CA ALA A 617 -10.60 -3.25 -5.85
C ALA A 617 -10.01 -4.65 -5.68
N SER A 618 -9.14 -4.85 -4.68
CA SER A 618 -8.75 -6.20 -4.27
C SER A 618 -9.91 -6.86 -3.55
N VAL A 619 -10.28 -8.07 -3.96
CA VAL A 619 -11.47 -8.77 -3.47
C VAL A 619 -11.18 -10.19 -3.00
N GLN A 620 -11.93 -10.58 -1.97
CA GLN A 620 -11.95 -11.91 -1.35
C GLN A 620 -13.39 -12.25 -0.95
N ASP A 621 -13.65 -13.48 -0.51
CA ASP A 621 -14.97 -13.90 -0.05
C ASP A 621 -15.56 -12.95 1.03
N GLY A 622 -16.82 -12.56 0.84
CA GLY A 622 -17.56 -11.68 1.75
C GLY A 622 -17.43 -10.18 1.44
N VAL A 623 -16.55 -9.77 0.52
CA VAL A 623 -16.44 -8.36 0.10
C VAL A 623 -17.70 -7.93 -0.69
N ASN A 624 -18.21 -6.74 -0.39
CA ASN A 624 -19.29 -6.09 -1.13
C ASN A 624 -18.79 -4.75 -1.68
N ILE A 625 -18.81 -4.59 -3.01
CA ILE A 625 -18.56 -3.31 -3.68
C ILE A 625 -19.90 -2.64 -3.92
N ILE A 626 -20.21 -1.65 -3.09
CA ILE A 626 -21.40 -0.81 -3.20
C ILE A 626 -20.96 0.51 -3.83
N PRO A 627 -21.22 0.76 -5.12
CA PRO A 627 -20.66 1.90 -5.83
C PRO A 627 -21.22 3.23 -5.30
N GLN A 628 -20.33 4.15 -4.94
CA GLN A 628 -20.68 5.50 -4.49
C GLN A 628 -19.99 6.60 -5.28
N THR A 629 -18.87 6.27 -5.90
CA THR A 629 -18.00 7.21 -6.62
C THR A 629 -17.62 6.66 -7.99
N ASN A 630 -17.11 7.54 -8.85
CA ASN A 630 -16.53 7.14 -10.14
C ASN A 630 -15.23 6.33 -10.01
N ASN A 631 -14.68 6.18 -8.79
CA ASN A 631 -13.58 5.26 -8.52
C ASN A 631 -14.06 3.82 -8.25
N ASP A 632 -15.32 3.66 -7.82
CA ASP A 632 -15.92 2.32 -7.58
C ASP A 632 -16.47 1.71 -8.87
N THR A 633 -16.90 2.55 -9.81
CA THR A 633 -17.42 2.14 -11.11
C THR A 633 -17.24 3.21 -12.18
N LEU A 634 -16.92 2.77 -13.40
CA LEU A 634 -16.89 3.61 -14.60
C LEU A 634 -18.17 3.36 -15.40
N VAL A 635 -19.04 4.38 -15.55
CA VAL A 635 -20.31 4.24 -16.26
C VAL A 635 -20.25 4.98 -17.59
N ARG A 636 -20.28 4.22 -18.71
CA ARG A 636 -20.14 4.77 -20.06
C ARG A 636 -21.41 4.61 -20.88
N GLY A 637 -21.86 5.69 -21.51
CA GLY A 637 -23.01 5.75 -22.42
C GLY A 637 -22.71 5.23 -23.83
N TYR A 638 -23.73 4.69 -24.47
CA TYR A 638 -23.74 4.29 -25.87
C TYR A 638 -25.01 4.80 -26.58
N PRO A 639 -24.87 5.47 -27.75
CA PRO A 639 -23.65 5.59 -28.55
C PRO A 639 -22.76 6.80 -28.20
N SER A 640 -23.09 7.61 -27.19
CA SER A 640 -22.37 8.87 -26.96
C SER A 640 -20.89 8.69 -26.61
N GLY A 641 -20.55 7.60 -25.92
CA GLY A 641 -19.22 7.41 -25.32
C GLY A 641 -18.96 8.28 -24.08
N ASN A 642 -19.96 9.02 -23.60
CA ASN A 642 -19.84 9.88 -22.42
C ASN A 642 -19.74 9.04 -21.14
N ASP A 643 -18.90 9.49 -20.21
CA ASP A 643 -18.82 8.94 -18.86
C ASP A 643 -19.75 9.70 -17.91
N TYR A 644 -20.45 8.96 -17.06
CA TYR A 644 -21.46 9.47 -16.13
C TYR A 644 -21.03 9.26 -14.68
N ASP A 645 -21.00 10.34 -13.90
CA ASP A 645 -20.68 10.27 -12.48
C ASP A 645 -21.88 9.79 -11.65
N PRO A 646 -21.67 8.89 -10.68
CA PRO A 646 -22.71 8.46 -9.75
C PRO A 646 -23.30 9.60 -8.91
N VAL A 647 -24.61 9.57 -8.69
CA VAL A 647 -25.34 10.46 -7.78
C VAL A 647 -26.00 9.63 -6.69
N LEU A 648 -25.81 10.02 -5.43
CA LEU A 648 -26.40 9.33 -4.28
C LEU A 648 -27.85 9.78 -4.05
N GLU A 649 -28.77 8.82 -3.95
CA GLU A 649 -30.16 9.02 -3.51
C GLU A 649 -30.39 8.35 -2.16
N ASN A 650 -31.00 9.08 -1.21
CA ASN A 650 -31.47 8.48 0.03
C ASN A 650 -32.59 7.49 -0.26
N VAL A 651 -32.46 6.27 0.25
CA VAL A 651 -33.46 5.21 0.10
C VAL A 651 -33.87 4.68 1.48
N SER A 652 -35.11 4.22 1.58
CA SER A 652 -35.67 3.67 2.81
C SER A 652 -36.78 2.66 2.50
N GLY A 653 -37.07 1.78 3.45
CA GLY A 653 -38.13 0.78 3.40
C GLY A 653 -37.61 -0.64 3.18
N GLY A 654 -37.74 -1.47 4.21
CA GLY A 654 -37.39 -2.89 4.13
C GLY A 654 -35.88 -3.08 4.05
N TYR A 655 -35.40 -3.85 3.05
CA TYR A 655 -33.96 -4.06 2.85
C TYR A 655 -33.19 -2.78 2.49
N LEU A 656 -33.88 -1.75 1.97
CA LEU A 656 -33.24 -0.51 1.57
C LEU A 656 -32.68 0.29 2.76
N ASP A 657 -33.22 0.09 3.96
CA ASP A 657 -32.80 0.79 5.17
C ASP A 657 -31.36 0.44 5.58
N GLU A 658 -30.84 -0.71 5.15
CA GLU A 658 -29.45 -1.11 5.40
C GLU A 658 -28.44 -0.31 4.57
N PHE A 659 -28.84 0.23 3.41
CA PHE A 659 -27.95 1.01 2.54
C PHE A 659 -27.88 2.49 2.93
N LYS A 660 -28.96 3.04 3.49
CA LYS A 660 -29.20 4.48 3.73
C LYS A 660 -29.24 5.35 2.46
N GLY A 661 -28.46 5.01 1.43
CA GLY A 661 -28.50 5.62 0.10
C GLY A 661 -27.99 4.67 -0.98
N LEU A 662 -28.52 4.82 -2.20
CA LEU A 662 -28.10 4.10 -3.38
C LEU A 662 -27.68 5.07 -4.48
N SER A 663 -26.62 4.73 -5.18
CA SER A 663 -26.11 5.54 -6.27
C SER A 663 -26.80 5.20 -7.58
N TYR A 664 -27.01 6.21 -8.41
CA TYR A 664 -27.58 6.05 -9.74
C TYR A 664 -26.91 6.99 -10.75
N VAL A 665 -27.10 6.70 -12.03
CA VAL A 665 -26.83 7.63 -13.14
C VAL A 665 -28.11 7.90 -13.95
N ALA A 666 -28.17 9.02 -14.66
CA ALA A 666 -29.33 9.41 -15.48
C ALA A 666 -28.93 9.68 -16.95
N PRO A 667 -28.64 8.63 -17.72
CA PRO A 667 -27.95 8.77 -19.00
C PRO A 667 -28.90 9.09 -20.19
N ASN A 668 -30.15 8.64 -20.14
CA ASN A 668 -31.10 8.69 -21.28
C ASN A 668 -30.58 8.01 -22.56
N GLU A 669 -29.67 7.05 -22.41
CA GLU A 669 -29.10 6.22 -23.46
C GLU A 669 -28.67 4.88 -22.86
N ASN A 670 -28.27 3.91 -23.69
CA ASN A 670 -27.78 2.63 -23.18
C ASN A 670 -26.48 2.86 -22.40
N VAL A 671 -26.24 2.11 -21.33
CA VAL A 671 -25.03 2.28 -20.51
C VAL A 671 -24.34 0.96 -20.20
N SER A 672 -23.02 1.03 -20.01
CA SER A 672 -22.19 -0.02 -19.45
C SER A 672 -21.60 0.45 -18.13
N CYS A 673 -21.89 -0.25 -17.03
CA CYS A 673 -21.31 0.00 -15.71
C CYS A 673 -20.15 -0.97 -15.50
N TRP A 674 -18.92 -0.45 -15.48
CA TRP A 674 -17.69 -1.22 -15.35
C TRP A 674 -17.21 -1.30 -13.90
N TYR A 675 -16.64 -2.44 -13.54
CA TYR A 675 -16.02 -2.74 -12.25
C TYR A 675 -14.70 -3.47 -12.51
N PHE A 676 -13.65 -3.07 -11.80
CA PHE A 676 -12.31 -3.62 -11.97
C PHE A 676 -11.88 -4.28 -10.67
N LEU A 677 -11.82 -5.62 -10.68
CA LEU A 677 -11.69 -6.44 -9.48
C LEU A 677 -10.41 -7.26 -9.56
N TRP A 678 -9.53 -7.15 -8.58
CA TRP A 678 -8.39 -8.05 -8.43
C TRP A 678 -8.76 -9.17 -7.46
N CYS A 679 -8.96 -10.39 -7.99
CA CYS A 679 -9.30 -11.56 -7.19
C CYS A 679 -8.04 -12.20 -6.62
N GLU A 680 -8.01 -12.39 -5.31
CA GLU A 680 -6.88 -12.99 -4.61
C GLU A 680 -6.92 -14.53 -4.56
N ASP A 681 -8.10 -15.12 -4.78
CA ASP A 681 -8.36 -16.57 -4.73
C ASP A 681 -8.97 -17.07 -6.04
N ASP A 682 -8.90 -18.38 -6.28
CA ASP A 682 -9.37 -19.09 -7.48
C ASP A 682 -10.78 -19.69 -7.34
N ASP A 683 -11.32 -19.75 -6.13
CA ASP A 683 -12.63 -20.32 -5.79
C ASP A 683 -13.74 -19.27 -5.62
N LEU A 684 -13.57 -18.09 -6.23
CA LEU A 684 -14.50 -16.96 -6.10
C LEU A 684 -15.56 -16.93 -7.21
N SER A 685 -16.73 -16.46 -6.82
CA SER A 685 -17.90 -16.16 -7.64
C SER A 685 -18.34 -14.71 -7.39
N LEU A 686 -19.10 -14.17 -8.34
CA LEU A 686 -19.66 -12.82 -8.25
C LEU A 686 -21.19 -12.90 -8.22
N VAL A 687 -21.81 -12.28 -7.25
CA VAL A 687 -23.24 -11.95 -7.30
C VAL A 687 -23.39 -10.48 -7.68
N CYS A 688 -23.91 -10.23 -8.88
CA CYS A 688 -24.39 -8.93 -9.32
C CYS A 688 -25.81 -8.70 -8.78
N MET A 689 -25.97 -7.71 -7.90
CA MET A 689 -27.25 -7.32 -7.35
C MET A 689 -27.75 -6.03 -7.99
N GLU A 690 -28.92 -6.09 -8.60
CA GLU A 690 -29.66 -4.93 -9.09
C GLU A 690 -30.56 -4.43 -7.95
N PRO A 691 -30.19 -3.33 -7.28
CA PRO A 691 -30.71 -3.06 -5.94
C PRO A 691 -32.11 -2.42 -5.96
N LYS A 692 -32.55 -1.86 -7.09
CA LYS A 692 -33.83 -1.16 -7.26
C LYS A 692 -34.17 -1.02 -8.74
N ALA A 693 -35.44 -0.83 -9.05
CA ALA A 693 -35.91 -0.68 -10.43
C ALA A 693 -35.32 0.54 -11.15
N ASN A 694 -34.80 0.30 -12.35
CA ASN A 694 -34.38 1.32 -13.30
C ASN A 694 -35.59 1.92 -14.03
N THR A 695 -35.43 3.14 -14.56
CA THR A 695 -36.44 3.78 -15.41
C THR A 695 -35.93 3.90 -16.84
N TYR A 696 -36.82 3.72 -17.82
CA TYR A 696 -36.45 3.63 -19.22
C TYR A 696 -37.33 4.48 -20.11
N ASN A 697 -36.73 5.11 -21.12
CA ASN A 697 -37.46 5.81 -22.17
C ASN A 697 -37.73 4.89 -23.38
N GLY A 698 -36.91 3.86 -23.58
CA GLY A 698 -37.02 2.87 -24.64
C GLY A 698 -37.58 1.52 -24.18
N SER A 699 -37.96 0.69 -25.15
CA SER A 699 -38.52 -0.65 -24.94
C SER A 699 -37.48 -1.78 -24.90
N GLY A 700 -36.23 -1.52 -25.28
CA GLY A 700 -35.16 -2.52 -25.26
C GLY A 700 -34.88 -3.06 -23.85
N ARG A 701 -34.69 -4.37 -23.70
CA ARG A 701 -34.40 -5.03 -22.41
C ARG A 701 -33.37 -6.15 -22.57
N ALA A 702 -32.50 -6.05 -23.58
CA ALA A 702 -31.39 -6.98 -23.79
C ALA A 702 -30.23 -6.66 -22.83
N HIS A 703 -30.52 -6.66 -21.53
CA HIS A 703 -29.50 -6.45 -20.50
C HIS A 703 -28.53 -7.63 -20.48
N SER A 704 -27.27 -7.37 -20.16
CA SER A 704 -26.24 -8.41 -20.07
C SER A 704 -25.19 -8.03 -19.04
N LEU A 705 -24.46 -9.03 -18.58
CA LEU A 705 -23.27 -8.88 -17.78
C LEU A 705 -22.14 -9.58 -18.51
N LYS A 706 -20.98 -8.94 -18.60
CA LYS A 706 -19.81 -9.53 -19.24
C LYS A 706 -18.60 -9.50 -18.34
N VAL A 707 -17.77 -10.52 -18.47
CA VAL A 707 -16.52 -10.66 -17.71
C VAL A 707 -15.39 -10.94 -18.69
N MET A 708 -14.29 -10.21 -18.54
CA MET A 708 -13.00 -10.49 -19.16
C MET A 708 -11.94 -10.67 -18.08
N LEU A 709 -10.91 -11.47 -18.39
CA LEU A 709 -9.80 -11.73 -17.50
C LEU A 709 -8.54 -11.05 -18.04
N ASN A 710 -7.93 -10.21 -17.22
CA ASN A 710 -6.67 -9.49 -17.34
C ASN A 710 -6.55 -8.41 -18.44
N ASP A 711 -7.34 -8.48 -19.52
CA ASP A 711 -7.23 -7.55 -20.64
C ASP A 711 -8.55 -7.27 -21.37
N PHE A 712 -8.57 -6.18 -22.14
CA PHE A 712 -9.73 -5.74 -22.94
C PHE A 712 -9.75 -6.30 -24.38
N GLN A 713 -8.74 -7.06 -24.80
CA GLN A 713 -8.67 -7.65 -26.15
C GLN A 713 -9.21 -9.09 -26.18
N SER A 714 -9.21 -9.77 -25.04
CA SER A 714 -9.78 -11.11 -24.87
C SER A 714 -11.28 -11.13 -25.16
N ASP A 715 -11.74 -12.31 -25.59
CA ASP A 715 -13.16 -12.58 -25.74
C ASP A 715 -13.89 -12.42 -24.39
N GLU A 716 -15.06 -11.79 -24.46
CA GLU A 716 -15.88 -11.56 -23.29
C GLU A 716 -16.78 -12.75 -23.02
N THR A 717 -16.75 -13.29 -21.81
CA THR A 717 -17.79 -14.22 -21.40
C THR A 717 -19.05 -13.42 -21.10
N THR A 718 -20.12 -13.68 -21.85
CA THR A 718 -21.38 -12.93 -21.77
C THR A 718 -22.44 -13.74 -21.03
N TYR A 719 -23.10 -13.09 -20.09
CA TYR A 719 -24.16 -13.61 -19.25
C TYR A 719 -25.41 -12.73 -19.36
N THR A 720 -26.57 -13.35 -19.20
CA THR A 720 -27.85 -12.67 -19.01
C THR A 720 -28.01 -12.23 -17.56
N VAL A 721 -28.41 -10.98 -17.31
CA VAL A 721 -28.79 -10.54 -15.96
C VAL A 721 -30.25 -10.87 -15.67
N ALA A 722 -30.59 -11.01 -14.39
CA ALA A 722 -31.92 -11.41 -13.96
C ALA A 722 -33.04 -10.47 -14.44
N SER A 723 -32.76 -9.17 -14.60
CA SER A 723 -33.72 -8.19 -15.12
C SER A 723 -33.94 -8.24 -16.65
N THR A 724 -33.16 -9.01 -17.41
CA THR A 724 -33.28 -9.08 -18.87
C THR A 724 -34.70 -9.49 -19.30
N GLY A 725 -35.25 -8.76 -20.27
CA GLY A 725 -36.62 -8.95 -20.76
C GLY A 725 -37.74 -8.40 -19.86
N LEU A 726 -37.42 -7.92 -18.66
CA LEU A 726 -38.41 -7.36 -17.75
C LEU A 726 -38.60 -5.85 -17.96
N ASN A 727 -39.85 -5.40 -18.00
CA ASN A 727 -40.14 -3.97 -18.13
C ASN A 727 -39.73 -3.17 -16.89
N SER A 728 -39.82 -3.79 -15.72
CA SER A 728 -39.43 -3.27 -14.40
C SER A 728 -39.26 -4.44 -13.43
N ILE A 729 -38.56 -4.21 -12.32
CA ILE A 729 -38.44 -5.16 -11.20
C ILE A 729 -39.22 -4.63 -9.99
N SER A 730 -39.80 -5.52 -9.18
CA SER A 730 -40.61 -5.15 -8.01
C SER A 730 -39.76 -4.77 -6.78
N SER A 731 -38.54 -5.31 -6.69
CA SER A 731 -37.62 -5.09 -5.57
C SER A 731 -36.16 -5.15 -6.03
N TYR A 732 -35.38 -6.12 -5.55
CA TYR A 732 -34.01 -6.40 -6.01
C TYR A 732 -33.98 -7.71 -6.82
N MET A 733 -33.01 -7.79 -7.73
CA MET A 733 -32.68 -9.03 -8.42
C MET A 733 -31.20 -9.36 -8.27
N THR A 734 -30.88 -10.65 -8.27
CA THR A 734 -29.52 -11.16 -8.07
C THR A 734 -29.12 -12.12 -9.17
N THR A 735 -27.94 -11.89 -9.75
CA THR A 735 -27.36 -12.73 -10.79
C THR A 735 -26.01 -13.25 -10.31
N LYS A 736 -25.87 -14.56 -10.09
CA LYS A 736 -24.60 -15.20 -9.76
C LYS A 736 -23.80 -15.52 -11.03
N ILE A 737 -22.49 -15.33 -10.99
CA ILE A 737 -21.51 -15.80 -11.97
C ILE A 737 -20.53 -16.68 -11.22
N SER A 738 -20.41 -17.93 -11.63
CA SER A 738 -19.79 -18.98 -10.82
C SER A 738 -18.27 -18.87 -10.74
N LYS A 739 -17.55 -18.39 -11.76
CA LYS A 739 -16.08 -18.36 -11.69
C LYS A 739 -15.51 -17.00 -12.05
N LEU A 740 -14.79 -16.41 -11.09
CA LEU A 740 -13.82 -15.35 -11.32
C LEU A 740 -12.42 -15.98 -11.43
N GLY A 741 -11.54 -15.38 -12.23
CA GLY A 741 -10.15 -15.83 -12.32
C GLY A 741 -9.27 -15.16 -11.28
N TYR A 742 -8.23 -15.86 -10.80
CA TYR A 742 -7.18 -15.20 -10.01
C TYR A 742 -6.50 -14.13 -10.89
N GLY A 743 -6.40 -12.90 -10.37
CA GLY A 743 -5.94 -11.74 -11.14
C GLY A 743 -7.03 -10.70 -11.44
N LEU A 744 -6.84 -9.90 -12.49
CA LEU A 744 -7.69 -8.76 -12.82
C LEU A 744 -8.94 -9.21 -13.59
N ASN A 745 -10.12 -9.08 -13.01
CA ASN A 745 -11.40 -9.35 -13.65
C ASN A 745 -12.05 -8.01 -14.02
N LEU A 746 -12.31 -7.83 -15.31
CA LEU A 746 -13.00 -6.67 -15.88
C LEU A 746 -14.47 -7.03 -16.05
N VAL A 747 -15.32 -6.53 -15.17
CA VAL A 747 -16.75 -6.84 -15.14
C VAL A 747 -17.53 -5.66 -15.66
N ARG A 748 -18.47 -5.89 -16.59
CA ARG A 748 -19.38 -4.84 -17.06
C ARG A 748 -20.84 -5.28 -17.09
N VAL A 749 -21.71 -4.45 -16.55
CA VAL A 749 -23.18 -4.64 -16.62
C VAL A 749 -23.75 -3.66 -17.63
N ILE A 750 -24.46 -4.18 -18.62
CA ILE A 750 -24.99 -3.42 -19.76
C ILE A 750 -26.51 -3.32 -19.64
N TYR A 751 -27.01 -2.09 -19.64
CA TYR A 751 -28.43 -1.77 -19.63
C TYR A 751 -28.89 -1.21 -20.98
N ASP A 752 -29.60 -2.05 -21.74
CA ASP A 752 -30.36 -1.69 -22.94
C ASP A 752 -31.67 -0.91 -22.63
N GLY A 753 -32.25 -0.26 -23.63
CA GLY A 753 -33.57 0.39 -23.54
C GLY A 753 -33.55 1.86 -23.20
N GLN A 754 -32.42 2.55 -23.43
CA GLN A 754 -32.27 3.98 -23.14
C GLN A 754 -32.75 4.35 -21.72
N PRO A 755 -32.16 3.74 -20.67
CA PRO A 755 -32.53 4.05 -19.31
C PRO A 755 -32.41 5.55 -19.03
N SER A 756 -33.48 6.16 -18.51
CA SER A 756 -33.45 7.52 -17.97
C SER A 756 -32.87 7.57 -16.56
N LYS A 757 -32.87 6.44 -15.86
CA LYS A 757 -32.23 6.27 -14.54
C LYS A 757 -31.79 4.83 -14.33
N VAL A 758 -30.53 4.63 -13.97
CA VAL A 758 -29.95 3.32 -13.64
C VAL A 758 -29.40 3.37 -12.24
N TYR A 759 -29.94 2.58 -11.31
CA TYR A 759 -29.28 2.32 -10.03
C TYR A 759 -28.09 1.40 -10.27
N LEU A 760 -26.95 1.77 -9.71
CA LEU A 760 -25.70 1.08 -9.99
C LEU A 760 -25.72 -0.30 -9.33
N PRO A 761 -25.41 -1.38 -10.07
CA PRO A 761 -25.44 -2.73 -9.53
C PRO A 761 -24.35 -2.93 -8.48
N ILE A 762 -24.65 -3.69 -7.44
CA ILE A 762 -23.75 -3.98 -6.34
C ILE A 762 -23.02 -5.30 -6.65
N MET A 763 -21.70 -5.31 -6.47
CA MET A 763 -20.89 -6.52 -6.69
C MET A 763 -20.59 -7.20 -5.36
N MET A 764 -21.11 -8.40 -5.17
CA MET A 764 -20.94 -9.19 -3.96
C MET A 764 -20.05 -10.39 -4.24
N ILE A 765 -18.88 -10.43 -3.64
CA ILE A 765 -17.85 -11.47 -3.88
C ILE A 765 -18.03 -12.61 -2.90
N ARG A 766 -18.14 -13.83 -3.41
CA ARG A 766 -18.58 -15.00 -2.65
C ARG A 766 -17.80 -16.23 -3.06
N LYS A 767 -17.61 -17.21 -2.16
CA LYS A 767 -17.13 -18.54 -2.57
C LYS A 767 -18.04 -19.17 -3.63
N ASN A 768 -17.47 -19.86 -4.60
CA ASN A 768 -18.26 -20.50 -5.64
C ASN A 768 -18.92 -21.81 -5.15
N GLU A 769 -20.15 -21.70 -4.64
CA GLU A 769 -20.94 -22.84 -4.14
C GLU A 769 -22.21 -23.05 -4.98
N SER A 770 -22.60 -24.32 -5.16
CA SER A 770 -23.75 -24.72 -5.98
C SER A 770 -24.75 -25.64 -5.28
N LEU A 771 -24.47 -26.08 -4.05
CA LEU A 771 -25.34 -26.99 -3.29
C LEU A 771 -25.26 -26.73 -1.79
N ALA A 772 -26.44 -26.61 -1.15
CA ALA A 772 -26.60 -26.61 0.30
C ALA A 772 -27.59 -27.69 0.71
N VAL A 773 -27.19 -28.52 1.68
CA VAL A 773 -28.08 -29.49 2.31
C VAL A 773 -28.89 -28.82 3.41
N ILE A 774 -30.19 -29.08 3.42
CA ILE A 774 -31.08 -28.71 4.52
C ILE A 774 -31.16 -29.92 5.47
N PRO A 775 -30.58 -29.84 6.68
CA PRO A 775 -30.65 -30.91 7.66
C PRO A 775 -32.08 -31.06 8.21
N THR A 776 -32.30 -32.08 9.04
CA THR A 776 -33.55 -32.17 9.78
C THR A 776 -33.67 -30.98 10.74
N VAL A 777 -34.75 -30.21 10.60
CA VAL A 777 -35.04 -29.04 11.43
C VAL A 777 -36.43 -29.18 12.03
N ARG A 778 -36.52 -29.10 13.37
CA ARG A 778 -37.79 -29.11 14.11
C ARG A 778 -37.94 -27.81 14.86
N ARG A 779 -39.04 -27.08 14.62
CA ARG A 779 -39.29 -25.80 15.29
C ARG A 779 -40.73 -25.70 15.77
N ARG A 780 -40.91 -25.19 17.00
CA ARG A 780 -42.21 -24.84 17.57
C ARG A 780 -42.32 -23.32 17.67
N PHE A 781 -43.36 -22.73 17.09
CA PHE A 781 -43.53 -21.27 17.03
C PHE A 781 -45.00 -20.88 16.85
N SER A 782 -45.35 -19.66 17.30
CA SER A 782 -46.70 -19.09 17.15
C SER A 782 -46.96 -18.66 15.71
N SER A 783 -48.19 -18.24 15.39
CA SER A 783 -48.44 -17.56 14.12
C SER A 783 -47.62 -16.27 14.00
N THR A 784 -47.13 -16.04 12.80
CA THR A 784 -46.34 -14.86 12.46
C THR A 784 -46.89 -14.25 11.18
N LEU A 785 -46.85 -12.92 11.09
CA LEU A 785 -47.24 -12.19 9.87
C LEU A 785 -46.35 -12.55 8.68
N LYS A 786 -45.06 -12.80 8.93
CA LYS A 786 -44.08 -13.21 7.91
C LYS A 786 -43.60 -14.65 8.16
N PRO A 787 -43.30 -15.42 7.11
CA PRO A 787 -42.61 -16.71 7.26
C PRO A 787 -41.30 -16.55 8.03
N ILE A 788 -40.87 -17.59 8.75
CA ILE A 788 -39.65 -17.53 9.57
C ILE A 788 -38.54 -18.43 9.04
N SER A 789 -37.29 -18.02 9.24
CA SER A 789 -36.11 -18.86 8.97
C SER A 789 -36.24 -20.26 9.57
N LEU A 790 -35.77 -21.27 8.84
CA LEU A 790 -35.73 -22.64 9.36
C LEU A 790 -34.89 -22.71 10.65
N PHE A 791 -33.81 -21.92 10.76
CA PHE A 791 -32.80 -22.06 11.82
C PHE A 791 -32.84 -21.04 12.95
N GLY A 792 -33.77 -20.08 12.95
CA GLY A 792 -33.81 -19.05 14.00
C GLY A 792 -34.01 -17.67 13.41
N SER A 793 -32.89 -17.03 13.06
CA SER A 793 -32.76 -15.73 12.40
C SER A 793 -32.32 -15.90 10.94
N GLN A 794 -32.63 -14.91 10.11
CA GLN A 794 -32.00 -14.74 8.80
C GLN A 794 -30.75 -13.87 8.91
N ARG A 795 -29.90 -13.89 7.88
CA ARG A 795 -28.79 -12.96 7.73
C ARG A 795 -29.35 -11.57 7.41
N ASP A 796 -28.73 -10.54 7.97
CA ASP A 796 -28.93 -9.15 7.51
C ASP A 796 -28.69 -9.08 6.00
N PHE A 797 -29.36 -8.15 5.31
CA PHE A 797 -29.41 -8.14 3.86
C PHE A 797 -28.02 -8.09 3.22
N LEU A 798 -27.15 -7.21 3.71
CA LEU A 798 -25.76 -7.09 3.21
C LEU A 798 -24.88 -8.31 3.53
N ASN A 799 -25.27 -9.10 4.54
CA ASN A 799 -24.57 -10.31 4.97
C ASN A 799 -25.07 -11.57 4.25
N ARG A 800 -26.09 -11.47 3.40
CA ARG A 800 -26.56 -12.58 2.56
C ARG A 800 -25.53 -12.91 1.49
N ARG A 801 -25.45 -14.20 1.15
CA ARG A 801 -24.53 -14.70 0.13
C ARG A 801 -25.19 -14.85 -1.22
N PHE A 802 -26.52 -14.95 -1.28
CA PHE A 802 -27.29 -15.12 -2.52
C PHE A 802 -26.84 -16.33 -3.35
N GLN A 803 -26.56 -17.42 -2.64
CA GLN A 803 -26.10 -18.69 -3.18
C GLN A 803 -26.35 -19.79 -2.13
N PRO A 804 -26.36 -21.07 -2.52
CA PRO A 804 -26.66 -22.18 -1.61
C PRO A 804 -25.48 -22.47 -0.67
N THR A 805 -25.21 -21.56 0.27
CA THR A 805 -24.20 -21.73 1.34
C THR A 805 -24.76 -22.48 2.54
N ASP A 806 -25.96 -22.09 2.96
CA ASP A 806 -26.77 -22.80 3.92
C ASP A 806 -28.25 -22.42 3.71
N ALA A 807 -29.17 -23.13 4.36
CA ALA A 807 -30.60 -22.86 4.17
C ALA A 807 -31.14 -21.59 4.88
N ARG A 808 -30.27 -20.73 5.44
CA ARG A 808 -30.63 -19.36 5.85
C ARG A 808 -30.45 -18.36 4.71
N ASP A 809 -29.76 -18.74 3.64
CA ASP A 809 -29.52 -17.87 2.50
C ASP A 809 -30.64 -17.95 1.45
N GLU A 810 -30.64 -16.95 0.58
CA GLU A 810 -31.54 -16.90 -0.57
C GLU A 810 -30.81 -17.44 -1.81
N LEU A 811 -31.51 -18.23 -2.62
CA LEU A 811 -31.00 -18.59 -3.94
C LEU A 811 -31.05 -17.38 -4.88
N PRO A 812 -30.09 -17.22 -5.80
CA PRO A 812 -30.06 -16.10 -6.74
C PRO A 812 -31.21 -16.19 -7.76
N ASP A 813 -31.55 -15.08 -8.40
CA ASP A 813 -32.58 -15.04 -9.44
C ASP A 813 -32.08 -15.59 -10.79
N ALA A 814 -30.79 -15.47 -11.08
CA ALA A 814 -30.14 -16.01 -12.28
C ALA A 814 -28.73 -16.53 -11.97
N VAL A 815 -28.24 -17.48 -12.77
CA VAL A 815 -26.87 -18.02 -12.64
C VAL A 815 -26.24 -18.28 -13.99
N ASP A 816 -24.98 -17.87 -14.19
CA ASP A 816 -24.17 -18.13 -15.39
C ASP A 816 -24.90 -17.88 -16.71
N GLY A 817 -25.66 -16.78 -16.74
CA GLY A 817 -26.40 -16.33 -17.91
C GLY A 817 -27.61 -17.19 -18.29
N LYS A 818 -27.88 -18.25 -17.54
CA LYS A 818 -29.19 -18.89 -17.50
C LYS A 818 -30.03 -18.11 -16.49
N THR A 819 -31.14 -17.55 -16.95
CA THR A 819 -32.11 -16.96 -16.03
C THR A 819 -32.84 -18.10 -15.32
N TYR A 820 -32.87 -18.05 -13.99
CA TYR A 820 -33.68 -18.95 -13.15
C TYR A 820 -33.29 -20.45 -13.02
N PRO A 821 -32.01 -20.91 -13.06
CA PRO A 821 -31.65 -22.33 -12.97
C PRO A 821 -31.58 -22.86 -11.51
N VAL A 822 -32.41 -22.31 -10.62
CA VAL A 822 -32.36 -22.66 -9.20
C VAL A 822 -33.43 -23.68 -8.87
N ALA A 823 -33.03 -24.73 -8.15
CA ALA A 823 -33.90 -25.81 -7.73
C ALA A 823 -33.82 -26.02 -6.22
N GLY A 824 -34.93 -26.43 -5.62
CA GLY A 824 -34.99 -26.77 -4.22
C GLY A 824 -35.97 -27.89 -3.94
N TYR A 825 -35.72 -28.59 -2.84
CA TYR A 825 -36.56 -29.67 -2.36
C TYR A 825 -36.58 -29.67 -0.84
N VAL A 826 -37.77 -29.81 -0.24
CA VAL A 826 -37.93 -30.09 1.19
C VAL A 826 -38.97 -31.17 1.42
N LYS A 827 -38.66 -32.11 2.30
CA LYS A 827 -39.63 -33.03 2.89
C LYS A 827 -40.08 -32.50 4.24
N VAL A 828 -41.38 -32.38 4.46
CA VAL A 828 -41.96 -31.71 5.62
C VAL A 828 -43.05 -32.53 6.31
N GLN A 829 -43.22 -32.28 7.60
CA GLN A 829 -44.36 -32.72 8.38
C GLN A 829 -44.87 -31.53 9.20
N THR A 830 -46.11 -31.15 8.90
CA THR A 830 -46.74 -29.94 9.45
C THR A 830 -48.17 -30.23 9.91
N PRO A 831 -48.64 -29.57 10.99
CA PRO A 831 -50.05 -29.54 11.35
C PRO A 831 -50.91 -28.82 10.31
N ASN A 832 -52.23 -28.89 10.47
CA ASN A 832 -53.14 -28.08 9.67
C ASN A 832 -52.85 -26.59 9.87
N LYS A 833 -53.02 -25.80 8.80
CA LYS A 833 -52.65 -24.38 8.70
C LYS A 833 -51.15 -24.08 8.79
N CYS A 834 -50.30 -25.10 8.70
CA CYS A 834 -48.84 -24.95 8.72
C CYS A 834 -48.20 -25.50 7.45
N GLY A 835 -47.00 -25.01 7.12
CA GLY A 835 -46.33 -25.37 5.88
C GLY A 835 -44.96 -24.72 5.73
N VAL A 836 -44.56 -24.54 4.47
CA VAL A 836 -43.33 -23.84 4.10
C VAL A 836 -43.63 -22.72 3.11
N ALA A 837 -42.77 -21.71 3.09
CA ALA A 837 -42.68 -20.76 1.99
C ALA A 837 -41.44 -21.07 1.16
N VAL A 838 -41.58 -21.01 -0.17
CA VAL A 838 -40.52 -21.21 -1.16
C VAL A 838 -40.44 -20.00 -2.07
N PHE A 839 -39.31 -19.81 -2.75
CA PHE A 839 -38.99 -18.57 -3.47
C PHE A 839 -39.15 -17.32 -2.57
N ALA A 840 -38.92 -17.49 -1.27
CA ALA A 840 -39.32 -16.49 -0.29
C ALA A 840 -38.25 -15.41 -0.15
N LYS A 841 -38.61 -14.17 -0.45
CA LYS A 841 -37.83 -12.95 -0.18
C LYS A 841 -38.49 -12.19 0.96
N GLU A 842 -38.04 -12.46 2.19
CA GLU A 842 -38.72 -12.01 3.42
C GLU A 842 -38.81 -10.48 3.54
N GLN A 843 -37.78 -9.78 3.05
CA GLN A 843 -37.69 -8.32 3.12
C GLN A 843 -38.62 -7.60 2.14
N THR A 844 -39.05 -8.27 1.07
CA THR A 844 -39.86 -7.69 -0.02
C THR A 844 -41.26 -8.31 -0.11
N ASN A 845 -41.57 -9.29 0.75
CA ASN A 845 -42.85 -10.00 0.80
C ASN A 845 -43.20 -10.71 -0.52
N GLU A 846 -42.18 -11.20 -1.23
CA GLU A 846 -42.31 -11.97 -2.47
C GLU A 846 -42.10 -13.47 -2.21
N GLY A 847 -42.78 -14.32 -2.99
CA GLY A 847 -42.68 -15.79 -2.92
C GLY A 847 -44.03 -16.49 -2.77
N LEU A 848 -43.97 -17.78 -2.41
CA LEU A 848 -45.13 -18.66 -2.34
C LEU A 848 -45.19 -19.43 -1.01
N LYS A 849 -46.32 -19.35 -0.31
CA LYS A 849 -46.67 -20.22 0.81
C LYS A 849 -47.36 -21.49 0.29
N VAL A 850 -46.88 -22.65 0.74
CA VAL A 850 -47.44 -23.98 0.49
C VAL A 850 -47.88 -24.55 1.84
N ILE A 851 -49.18 -24.55 2.09
CA ILE A 851 -49.75 -24.78 3.43
C ILE A 851 -50.64 -26.00 3.44
N ARG A 852 -50.48 -26.86 4.46
CA ARG A 852 -51.43 -27.93 4.73
C ARG A 852 -52.74 -27.36 5.24
N LYS A 853 -53.80 -27.41 4.45
CA LYS A 853 -55.14 -26.96 4.88
C LYS A 853 -55.78 -28.01 5.80
N ASP A 854 -55.74 -29.27 5.36
CA ASP A 854 -56.20 -30.46 6.08
C ASP A 854 -55.40 -31.71 5.62
N SER A 855 -55.85 -32.93 5.92
CA SER A 855 -55.14 -34.17 5.53
C SER A 855 -55.20 -34.50 4.04
N ALA A 856 -56.04 -33.82 3.26
CA ALA A 856 -56.27 -34.12 1.84
C ALA A 856 -56.14 -32.88 0.93
N THR A 857 -55.71 -31.73 1.49
CA THR A 857 -55.71 -30.46 0.75
C THR A 857 -54.49 -29.59 1.12
N ILE A 858 -53.84 -29.04 0.09
CA ILE A 858 -52.78 -28.03 0.19
C ILE A 858 -53.29 -26.70 -0.36
N SER A 859 -53.07 -25.60 0.34
CA SER A 859 -53.32 -24.25 -0.17
C SER A 859 -52.03 -23.62 -0.68
N LEU A 860 -52.07 -23.09 -1.90
CA LEU A 860 -51.04 -22.23 -2.47
C LEU A 860 -51.45 -20.77 -2.30
N LYS A 861 -50.61 -19.97 -1.65
CA LYS A 861 -50.86 -18.53 -1.44
C LYS A 861 -49.61 -17.72 -1.74
N ARG A 862 -49.77 -16.47 -2.17
CA ARG A 862 -48.68 -15.48 -2.14
C ARG A 862 -48.33 -15.14 -0.68
N LEU A 863 -47.15 -14.57 -0.45
CA LEU A 863 -46.75 -14.16 0.91
C LEU A 863 -47.68 -13.12 1.54
N ASN A 864 -48.33 -12.28 0.72
CA ASN A 864 -49.37 -11.32 1.13
C ASN A 864 -50.76 -11.95 1.39
N ASP A 865 -50.81 -13.26 1.59
CA ASP A 865 -52.03 -14.05 1.85
C ASP A 865 -53.04 -14.16 0.70
N THR A 866 -52.72 -13.65 -0.49
CA THR A 866 -53.56 -13.85 -1.67
C THR A 866 -53.59 -15.34 -2.04
N LEU A 867 -54.78 -15.96 -1.94
CA LEU A 867 -55.00 -17.35 -2.35
C LEU A 867 -54.83 -17.49 -3.86
N ILE A 868 -54.06 -18.51 -4.28
CA ILE A 868 -53.90 -18.87 -5.68
C ILE A 868 -54.80 -20.06 -6.00
N GLU A 869 -54.63 -21.17 -5.28
CA GLU A 869 -55.37 -22.42 -5.51
C GLU A 869 -55.38 -23.29 -4.25
N ASP A 870 -56.43 -24.11 -4.09
CA ASP A 870 -56.44 -25.26 -3.20
C ASP A 870 -56.29 -26.55 -4.01
N ILE A 871 -55.25 -27.32 -3.74
CA ILE A 871 -54.89 -28.55 -4.43
C ILE A 871 -55.33 -29.76 -3.59
N VAL A 872 -56.13 -30.64 -4.17
CA VAL A 872 -56.52 -31.91 -3.55
C VAL A 872 -55.37 -32.91 -3.67
N LEU A 873 -54.76 -33.27 -2.55
CA LEU A 873 -53.60 -34.16 -2.46
C LEU A 873 -53.51 -34.78 -1.06
N ASN A 874 -53.26 -36.09 -0.96
CA ASN A 874 -53.09 -36.75 0.33
C ASN A 874 -51.81 -36.29 1.02
N VAL A 875 -51.95 -35.48 2.07
CA VAL A 875 -50.84 -34.94 2.88
C VAL A 875 -51.08 -35.25 4.36
N SER A 876 -51.62 -36.45 4.62
CA SER A 876 -52.00 -36.91 5.95
C SER A 876 -50.81 -37.05 6.90
N ASN A 877 -49.63 -37.38 6.39
CA ASN A 877 -48.37 -37.51 7.13
C ASN A 877 -47.27 -36.67 6.46
N ASP A 878 -46.06 -37.20 6.30
CA ASP A 878 -44.98 -36.56 5.55
C ASP A 878 -45.40 -36.27 4.12
N TRP A 879 -45.01 -35.11 3.62
CA TRP A 879 -45.19 -34.67 2.24
C TRP A 879 -43.98 -33.85 1.81
N ALA A 880 -43.88 -33.48 0.53
CA ALA A 880 -42.73 -32.72 0.05
C ALA A 880 -43.11 -31.60 -0.92
N VAL A 881 -42.22 -30.62 -1.01
CA VAL A 881 -42.29 -29.52 -1.98
C VAL A 881 -41.00 -29.51 -2.75
N GLN A 882 -41.10 -29.56 -4.07
CA GLN A 882 -40.01 -29.27 -4.98
C GLN A 882 -40.36 -27.99 -5.73
N TRP A 883 -39.36 -27.17 -6.00
CA TRP A 883 -39.55 -25.96 -6.77
C TRP A 883 -38.34 -25.68 -7.64
N THR A 884 -38.61 -25.15 -8.82
CA THR A 884 -37.57 -24.77 -9.78
C THR A 884 -37.97 -23.45 -10.41
N ALA A 885 -37.08 -22.47 -10.42
CA ALA A 885 -37.34 -21.23 -11.14
C ALA A 885 -37.26 -21.51 -12.66
N GLN A 886 -37.94 -20.70 -13.47
CA GLN A 886 -38.12 -20.88 -14.91
C GLN A 886 -38.01 -19.53 -15.63
N PRO A 887 -37.69 -19.52 -16.95
CA PRO A 887 -37.69 -18.30 -17.77
C PRO A 887 -38.94 -17.43 -17.59
N ASN A 888 -38.80 -16.12 -17.81
CA ASN A 888 -39.87 -15.11 -17.63
C ASN A 888 -40.37 -14.93 -16.19
N LYS A 889 -39.51 -15.14 -15.19
CA LYS A 889 -39.84 -15.00 -13.76
C LYS A 889 -41.00 -15.94 -13.36
N GLN A 890 -40.99 -17.17 -13.87
CA GLN A 890 -41.96 -18.20 -13.52
C GLN A 890 -41.35 -19.18 -12.53
N GLY A 891 -42.17 -19.73 -11.63
CA GLY A 891 -41.78 -20.81 -10.73
C GLY A 891 -42.60 -22.05 -11.03
N GLN A 892 -41.93 -23.19 -11.20
CA GLN A 892 -42.57 -24.49 -11.19
C GLN A 892 -42.55 -25.04 -9.77
N ILE A 893 -43.70 -25.49 -9.25
CA ILE A 893 -43.85 -26.04 -7.90
C ILE A 893 -44.50 -27.40 -8.02
N THR A 894 -43.84 -28.42 -7.49
CA THR A 894 -44.34 -29.79 -7.40
C THR A 894 -44.57 -30.14 -5.94
N VAL A 895 -45.83 -30.39 -5.58
CA VAL A 895 -46.16 -30.90 -4.25
C VAL A 895 -46.33 -32.42 -4.34
N VAL A 896 -45.62 -33.15 -3.49
CA VAL A 896 -45.64 -34.62 -3.43
C VAL A 896 -46.35 -35.05 -2.15
N GLY A 897 -47.45 -35.77 -2.29
CA GLY A 897 -48.27 -36.30 -1.22
C GLY A 897 -47.62 -37.47 -0.49
N THR A 898 -48.22 -37.85 0.63
CA THR A 898 -47.79 -38.95 1.50
C THR A 898 -47.75 -40.31 0.79
N ASP A 899 -48.60 -40.50 -0.22
CA ASP A 899 -48.67 -41.72 -1.04
C ASP A 899 -47.76 -41.66 -2.30
N GLY A 900 -46.96 -40.61 -2.43
CA GLY A 900 -46.07 -40.41 -3.58
C GLY A 900 -46.75 -39.79 -4.81
N THR A 901 -48.06 -39.51 -4.77
CA THR A 901 -48.72 -38.75 -5.83
C THR A 901 -48.18 -37.32 -5.87
N SER A 902 -48.01 -36.73 -7.05
CA SER A 902 -47.45 -35.39 -7.20
C SER A 902 -48.27 -34.51 -8.11
N ILE A 903 -48.41 -33.25 -7.75
CA ILE A 903 -49.10 -32.23 -8.56
C ILE A 903 -48.16 -31.06 -8.80
N THR A 904 -48.00 -30.70 -10.07
CA THR A 904 -47.15 -29.58 -10.50
C THR A 904 -48.00 -28.38 -10.93
N ARG A 905 -47.54 -27.18 -10.58
CA ARG A 905 -48.09 -25.89 -11.01
C ARG A 905 -46.99 -24.96 -11.48
N THR A 906 -47.30 -24.15 -12.48
CA THR A 906 -46.46 -23.02 -12.90
C THR A 906 -47.13 -21.74 -12.43
N ILE A 907 -46.39 -20.88 -11.75
CA ILE A 907 -46.87 -19.64 -11.16
C ILE A 907 -45.95 -18.50 -11.60
N ASP A 908 -46.54 -17.41 -12.10
CA ASP A 908 -45.80 -16.22 -12.53
C ASP A 908 -45.21 -15.45 -11.34
N ASP A 909 -44.30 -14.52 -11.61
CA ASP A 909 -43.66 -13.65 -10.61
C ASP A 909 -42.96 -14.40 -9.47
N LEU A 910 -42.32 -15.54 -9.78
CA LEU A 910 -41.48 -16.28 -8.85
C LEU A 910 -40.08 -16.45 -9.43
N SER A 911 -39.08 -16.19 -8.59
CA SER A 911 -37.66 -16.29 -8.90
C SER A 911 -36.91 -16.70 -7.64
N GLY A 912 -35.58 -16.49 -7.58
CA GLY A 912 -34.74 -16.87 -6.43
C GLY A 912 -35.30 -16.48 -5.05
N GLY A 913 -34.81 -17.10 -3.99
CA GLY A 913 -35.27 -16.86 -2.63
C GLY A 913 -34.94 -18.02 -1.68
N ALA A 914 -35.40 -17.91 -0.44
CA ALA A 914 -35.17 -18.89 0.61
C ALA A 914 -36.33 -19.90 0.75
N CYS A 915 -36.10 -20.93 1.56
CA CYS A 915 -37.14 -21.80 2.12
C CYS A 915 -37.37 -21.44 3.59
N LEU A 916 -38.63 -21.18 3.98
CA LEU A 916 -39.00 -20.69 5.31
C LEU A 916 -40.17 -21.49 5.89
N PHE A 917 -40.36 -21.47 7.21
CA PHE A 917 -41.53 -22.04 7.86
C PHE A 917 -42.72 -21.08 7.86
N VAL A 918 -43.93 -21.64 7.77
CA VAL A 918 -45.19 -20.90 7.85
C VAL A 918 -46.10 -21.53 8.92
N ASN A 919 -46.68 -20.70 9.79
CA ASN A 919 -47.74 -21.08 10.73
C ASN A 919 -48.87 -20.05 10.67
N GLU A 920 -50.02 -20.43 10.12
CA GLU A 920 -51.26 -19.65 10.07
C GLU A 920 -52.33 -20.17 11.05
N SER A 921 -51.96 -21.07 11.95
CA SER A 921 -52.84 -21.51 13.03
C SER A 921 -53.02 -20.42 14.09
N THR A 922 -54.00 -20.59 14.96
CA THR A 922 -54.19 -19.68 16.11
C THR A 922 -53.30 -20.06 17.32
N THR A 923 -52.48 -21.11 17.19
CA THR A 923 -51.74 -21.76 18.28
C THR A 923 -50.25 -21.92 17.94
N GLN A 924 -49.46 -22.29 18.94
CA GLN A 924 -48.08 -22.69 18.71
C GLN A 924 -48.02 -24.13 18.17
N GLU A 925 -47.53 -24.26 16.95
CA GLU A 925 -47.44 -25.53 16.25
C GLU A 925 -46.00 -25.97 16.05
N THR A 926 -45.79 -27.27 15.92
CA THR A 926 -44.48 -27.86 15.63
C THR A 926 -44.39 -28.23 14.17
N CYS A 927 -43.53 -27.56 13.41
CA CYS A 927 -43.22 -27.90 12.03
C CYS A 927 -41.86 -28.60 11.94
N ILE A 928 -41.77 -29.59 11.06
CA ILE A 928 -40.55 -30.36 10.85
C ILE A 928 -40.20 -30.36 9.35
N VAL A 929 -38.96 -30.05 9.02
CA VAL A 929 -38.32 -30.41 7.75
C VAL A 929 -37.44 -31.62 8.04
N PHE A 930 -37.63 -32.74 7.34
CA PHE A 930 -36.86 -33.97 7.54
C PHE A 930 -35.55 -34.01 6.77
N GLY A 931 -35.43 -33.17 5.76
CA GLY A 931 -34.28 -33.08 4.88
C GLY A 931 -34.67 -32.36 3.62
N GLY A 932 -33.69 -31.76 2.98
CA GLY A 932 -33.87 -31.02 1.74
C GLY A 932 -32.54 -30.62 1.13
N ALA A 933 -32.62 -29.94 -0.01
CA ALA A 933 -31.47 -29.34 -0.65
C ALA A 933 -31.90 -28.06 -1.38
N LEU A 934 -30.95 -27.13 -1.47
CA LEU A 934 -30.99 -25.99 -2.37
C LEU A 934 -29.84 -26.16 -3.36
N GLN A 935 -30.13 -26.09 -4.64
CA GLN A 935 -29.17 -26.37 -5.70
C GLN A 935 -29.26 -25.32 -6.82
N ILE A 936 -28.11 -25.06 -7.43
CA ILE A 936 -27.97 -24.41 -8.73
C ILE A 936 -27.60 -25.49 -9.75
N ASP A 937 -28.34 -25.56 -10.86
CA ASP A 937 -28.16 -26.56 -11.93
C ASP A 937 -27.04 -26.25 -12.94
#